data_AF-A0A2V8H7H3-F1
#
_entry.id   AF-A0A2V8H7H3-F1
#
_cell.length_a   1.000
_cell.length_b   1.000
_cell.length_c   1.000
_cell.angle_alpha   90.00
_cell.angle_beta   90.00
_cell.angle_gamma   90.00
#
_symmetry.space_group_name_H-M   'P 1'
#
loop_
_entity.id
_entity.type
_entity.pdbx_description
1 polymer ?
#
loop_
_entity_poly.entity_id
_entity_poly.type
_entity_poly.pdbx_seq_one_letter_code
_entity_poly.pdbx_strand_id
1 'polypeptide(L)'
;MRTSAVGLCLILILHAGAPQARQQPAPAPAGSVPVTLTLRVAGDHTRFRPGEVIPIQLEFTSPIAKRFVVDNATYDRSGRLTIDEFSLEPNERVSDPLLDYFGSGAGFIGGGLRGMPVLGEKPATIDLELNDWFRLDEPGAYRLSTRSRRVIDDTQPSRTEITVESNEVTFEILPRDPAWEAQQLAAAVGVLDGKSGNQRQACRTLRFLGTDAAVDEMVKRYDDNASGCGFEYMTGLFSASHRDYVVRRMEAGLRASDQPVTRNYLRTLAVLSAYKDHPELRPAQTRQTKGRMPPSRDLEPHSGLTAAAEAKYAAIVAAALPGKTAQARAIILAERLDSSARHDTAPAGSDDDRKQIAASFSALSADRQITLLQYEWRRLEGPAMLRVLRAIVSNASTAPSGLLDVALRRLYQLAPAEGRTFILDQIRNPSTGVSLETLGALPDRELPELGDALLANVERGGREFEIGMELLQRYASAAVVPRVLARFGNEIGRLACRPQAALLAYFTRADEKTGATLLDRALASRAQTGCFRRAIRDVATYHMGAAVEAAAVAHLDDPDPEVVASAAETLGRFGSAKAVSPLRARLERFHDEWRDRGAELRFSYVRLEARSQAGQAMVELSLLQALAKGRAWLSERAALADLRALCVTDNCRQHADQMLAASQNAAITIVRLEGPDDSFITIAQYDLSSVAALEEKLAQYPAGAVFTLELSNLDPQTASTVASRIRNIAEAHGIVVR
;
A
#
# COMPACT_ATOMS: atom_id res chain seq x y z
N MET A 1 -60.22 -6.37 39.01
CA MET A 1 -60.13 -7.30 40.16
C MET A 1 -58.70 -7.29 40.68
N ARG A 2 -58.52 -6.94 41.98
CA ARG A 2 -57.37 -7.21 42.89
C ARG A 2 -56.01 -6.55 42.54
N THR A 3 -55.60 -5.45 43.22
CA THR A 3 -54.82 -5.35 44.50
C THR A 3 -53.38 -5.89 44.36
N SER A 4 -52.27 -5.25 44.74
CA SER A 4 -51.99 -4.31 45.84
C SER A 4 -50.71 -3.49 45.60
N ALA A 5 -50.65 -2.32 46.23
CA ALA A 5 -49.43 -1.59 46.57
C ALA A 5 -48.73 -2.21 47.80
N VAL A 6 -47.40 -2.14 47.85
CA VAL A 6 -46.62 -2.03 49.09
C VAL A 6 -45.41 -1.15 48.79
N GLY A 7 -45.33 -0.01 49.49
CA GLY A 7 -44.14 0.84 49.53
C GLY A 7 -43.19 0.40 50.65
N LEU A 8 -41.92 0.78 50.53
CA LEU A 8 -41.02 0.89 51.67
C LEU A 8 -40.04 2.05 51.41
N CYS A 9 -40.16 3.10 52.23
CA CYS A 9 -39.15 4.14 52.38
C CYS A 9 -37.85 3.53 52.94
N LEU A 10 -36.69 3.89 52.39
CA LEU A 10 -35.44 3.87 53.15
C LEU A 10 -34.60 5.12 52.88
N ILE A 11 -34.40 5.81 53.99
CA ILE A 11 -33.53 6.94 54.35
C ILE A 11 -32.25 7.07 53.51
N LEU A 12 -32.08 8.24 52.86
CA LEU A 12 -30.84 8.69 52.24
C LEU A 12 -29.99 9.44 53.28
N ILE A 13 -28.87 8.83 53.67
CA ILE A 13 -27.83 9.48 54.47
C ILE A 13 -26.94 10.30 53.53
N LEU A 14 -27.05 11.62 53.62
CA LEU A 14 -26.13 12.58 52.98
C LEU A 14 -24.74 12.48 53.61
N HIS A 15 -23.79 11.85 52.91
CA HIS A 15 -22.37 12.07 53.14
C HIS A 15 -21.90 13.18 52.20
N ALA A 16 -21.59 14.34 52.79
CA ALA A 16 -20.93 15.45 52.12
C ALA A 16 -19.48 15.04 51.77
N GLY A 17 -19.27 14.57 50.54
CA GLY A 17 -17.95 14.51 49.92
C GLY A 17 -17.65 15.87 49.27
N ALA A 18 -16.54 16.49 49.67
CA ALA A 18 -16.07 17.74 49.07
C ALA A 18 -15.80 17.54 47.56
N PRO A 19 -16.26 18.44 46.67
CA PRO A 19 -15.92 18.36 45.26
C PRO A 19 -14.42 18.64 45.07
N GLN A 20 -13.68 17.66 44.56
CA GLN A 20 -12.37 17.89 43.97
C GLN A 20 -12.54 18.88 42.83
N ALA A 21 -11.88 20.04 42.97
CA ALA A 21 -11.87 21.07 41.95
C ALA A 21 -11.24 20.51 40.66
N ARG A 22 -12.06 20.32 39.63
CA ARG A 22 -11.58 20.34 38.25
C ARG A 22 -10.91 21.71 38.05
N GLN A 23 -9.59 21.74 37.92
CA GLN A 23 -8.89 22.94 37.47
C GLN A 23 -9.46 23.30 36.10
N GLN A 24 -10.22 24.40 36.04
CA GLN A 24 -10.60 25.02 34.78
C GLN A 24 -9.31 25.49 34.09
N PRO A 25 -9.07 25.12 32.82
CA PRO A 25 -7.97 25.70 32.07
C PRO A 25 -8.15 27.21 31.98
N ALA A 26 -7.06 27.95 32.17
CA ALA A 26 -7.06 29.41 32.04
C ALA A 26 -7.58 29.82 30.64
N PRO A 27 -8.36 30.91 30.52
CA PRO A 27 -8.86 31.37 29.24
C PRO A 27 -7.70 31.80 28.33
N ALA A 28 -7.73 31.34 27.08
CA ALA A 28 -6.71 31.63 26.08
C ALA A 28 -6.66 33.14 25.73
N PRO A 29 -5.47 33.70 25.46
CA PRO A 29 -5.33 35.11 25.08
C PRO A 29 -6.04 35.42 23.75
N ALA A 30 -6.52 36.66 23.62
CA ALA A 30 -7.17 37.17 22.42
C ALA A 30 -6.22 37.08 21.22
N GLY A 31 -6.64 36.39 20.15
CA GLY A 31 -5.81 35.99 19.02
C GLY A 31 -5.62 34.47 18.90
N SER A 32 -6.05 33.70 19.90
CA SER A 32 -6.07 32.23 19.84
C SER A 32 -7.09 31.74 18.81
N VAL A 33 -6.63 30.80 17.98
CA VAL A 33 -7.52 30.03 17.10
C VAL A 33 -8.53 29.29 17.99
N PRO A 34 -9.83 29.24 17.65
CA PRO A 34 -10.87 28.61 18.46
C PRO A 34 -10.80 27.08 18.32
N VAL A 35 -9.64 26.51 18.67
CA VAL A 35 -9.37 25.09 18.74
C VAL A 35 -8.55 24.85 20.00
N THR A 36 -9.00 23.94 20.84
CA THR A 36 -8.31 23.56 22.07
C THR A 36 -7.64 22.22 21.87
N LEU A 37 -6.37 22.13 22.26
CA LEU A 37 -5.64 20.87 22.40
C LEU A 37 -5.48 20.57 23.90
N THR A 38 -5.96 19.41 24.34
CA THR A 38 -5.72 18.89 25.69
C THR A 38 -4.83 17.66 25.60
N LEU A 39 -3.73 17.66 26.36
CA LEU A 39 -2.85 16.52 26.54
C LEU A 39 -3.18 15.82 27.86
N ARG A 40 -3.26 14.49 27.82
CA ARG A 40 -3.43 13.62 29.00
C ARG A 40 -2.44 12.47 28.97
N VAL A 41 -2.03 12.02 30.15
CA VAL A 41 -1.53 10.65 30.34
C VAL A 41 -2.76 9.75 30.46
N ALA A 42 -2.82 8.66 29.71
CA ALA A 42 -4.03 7.84 29.65
C ALA A 42 -4.22 7.03 30.95
N GLY A 43 -5.46 7.02 31.45
CA GLY A 43 -5.83 6.39 32.73
C GLY A 43 -5.47 7.23 33.96
N ASP A 44 -5.62 6.64 35.15
CA ASP A 44 -5.34 7.30 36.44
C ASP A 44 -3.89 7.10 36.92
N HIS A 45 -3.06 6.47 36.09
CA HIS A 45 -1.70 6.10 36.43
C HIS A 45 -0.73 7.25 36.12
N THR A 46 0.05 7.68 37.11
CA THR A 46 1.01 8.80 36.99
C THR A 46 2.43 8.45 37.42
N ARG A 47 2.74 7.17 37.69
CA ARG A 47 4.01 6.70 38.24
C ARG A 47 4.58 5.49 37.51
N PHE A 48 5.33 5.74 36.46
CA PHE A 48 5.85 4.70 35.57
C PHE A 48 7.25 4.23 36.00
N ARG A 49 7.68 3.08 35.50
CA ARG A 49 9.07 2.61 35.61
C ARG A 49 9.83 2.81 34.29
N PRO A 50 11.17 2.85 34.30
CA PRO A 50 11.96 2.83 33.08
C PRO A 50 11.56 1.65 32.18
N GLY A 51 11.28 1.95 30.92
CA GLY A 51 10.84 0.98 29.92
C GLY A 51 9.36 0.57 29.98
N GLU A 52 8.60 1.06 30.96
CA GLU A 52 7.14 0.93 30.97
C GLU A 52 6.52 1.80 29.86
N VAL A 53 5.46 1.31 29.22
CA VAL A 53 4.72 2.07 28.20
C VAL A 53 3.94 3.20 28.88
N ILE A 54 4.14 4.42 28.41
CA ILE A 54 3.47 5.64 28.87
C ILE A 54 2.47 6.07 27.80
N PRO A 55 1.20 5.64 27.90
CA PRO A 55 0.17 6.04 26.94
C PRO A 55 -0.21 7.51 27.16
N ILE A 56 -0.32 8.27 26.08
CA ILE A 56 -0.76 9.67 26.08
C ILE A 56 -1.89 9.89 25.09
N GLN A 57 -2.74 10.86 25.38
CA GLN A 57 -3.89 11.22 24.54
C GLN A 57 -3.84 12.69 24.17
N LEU A 58 -4.00 12.98 22.88
CA LEU A 58 -4.21 14.33 22.36
C LEU A 58 -5.70 14.50 22.03
N GLU A 59 -6.39 15.41 22.71
CA GLU A 59 -7.80 15.69 22.51
C GLU A 59 -7.97 17.06 21.85
N PHE A 60 -8.57 17.08 20.66
CA PHE A 60 -8.84 18.31 19.92
C PHE A 60 -10.33 18.63 19.94
N THR A 61 -10.68 19.86 20.32
CA THR A 61 -12.06 20.38 20.27
C THR A 61 -12.12 21.73 19.60
N SER A 62 -13.29 22.07 19.04
CA SER A 62 -13.57 23.38 18.48
C SER A 62 -15.01 23.78 18.79
N PRO A 63 -15.28 24.97 19.37
CA PRO A 63 -16.64 25.48 19.48
C PRO A 63 -17.22 25.88 18.11
N ILE A 64 -16.38 26.03 17.07
CA ILE A 64 -16.83 26.32 15.71
C ILE A 64 -17.07 25.00 14.98
N ALA A 65 -18.34 24.68 14.77
CA ALA A 65 -18.74 23.53 13.97
C ALA A 65 -18.38 23.71 12.49
N LYS A 66 -18.04 22.60 11.82
CA LYS A 66 -17.86 22.52 10.35
C LYS A 66 -16.82 23.51 9.79
N ARG A 67 -15.78 23.79 10.56
CA ARG A 67 -14.64 24.62 10.10
C ARG A 67 -13.33 23.86 10.03
N PHE A 68 -12.97 23.21 11.13
CA PHE A 68 -11.68 22.57 11.25
C PHE A 68 -11.79 21.06 11.13
N VAL A 69 -10.75 20.44 10.56
CA VAL A 69 -10.51 18.99 10.64
C VAL A 69 -9.19 18.73 11.33
N VAL A 70 -9.00 17.51 11.84
CA VAL A 70 -7.74 17.10 12.48
C VAL A 70 -7.16 15.88 11.76
N ASP A 71 -5.85 15.91 11.48
CA ASP A 71 -5.12 14.74 10.99
C ASP A 71 -5.04 13.69 12.12
N ASN A 72 -5.72 12.56 11.93
CA ASN A 72 -5.79 11.46 12.89
C ASN A 72 -4.79 10.32 12.59
N ALA A 73 -3.61 10.62 12.05
CA ALA A 73 -2.55 9.63 11.84
C ALA A 73 -2.02 9.05 13.17
N THR A 74 -2.07 7.72 13.30
CA THR A 74 -1.64 6.92 14.48
C THR A 74 -0.64 5.79 14.17
N TYR A 75 -0.11 5.72 12.94
CA TYR A 75 0.95 4.78 12.57
C TYR A 75 2.27 5.10 13.31
N ASP A 76 3.39 4.43 13.00
CA ASP A 76 4.67 4.67 13.70
C ASP A 76 5.15 6.14 13.59
N ARG A 77 6.12 6.52 14.42
CA ARG A 77 6.56 7.92 14.54
C ARG A 77 7.14 8.50 13.25
N SER A 78 7.67 7.67 12.32
CA SER A 78 8.48 8.14 11.19
C SER A 78 7.78 9.19 10.32
N GLY A 79 6.55 8.94 9.87
CA GLY A 79 5.75 9.89 9.08
C GLY A 79 4.99 10.93 9.90
N ARG A 80 5.30 11.08 11.20
CA ARG A 80 4.65 12.03 12.13
C ARG A 80 5.65 12.99 12.79
N LEU A 81 6.94 12.87 12.46
CA LEU A 81 8.03 13.71 13.00
C LEU A 81 7.88 15.22 12.74
N THR A 82 7.03 15.61 11.79
CA THR A 82 6.78 17.01 11.42
C THR A 82 5.45 17.55 11.94
N ILE A 83 4.64 16.72 12.61
CA ILE A 83 3.25 17.02 12.93
C ILE A 83 3.07 17.34 14.43
N ASP A 84 3.69 16.56 15.32
CA ASP A 84 3.65 16.77 16.78
C ASP A 84 5.05 17.02 17.35
N GLU A 85 5.21 18.12 18.07
CA GLU A 85 6.44 18.51 18.77
C GLU A 85 6.23 18.38 20.28
N PHE A 86 6.69 17.27 20.88
CA PHE A 86 6.63 17.06 22.33
C PHE A 86 7.79 17.76 23.04
N SER A 87 7.47 18.46 24.14
CA SER A 87 8.44 19.10 25.04
C SER A 87 8.37 18.42 26.41
N LEU A 88 9.51 17.92 26.87
CA LEU A 88 9.62 17.17 28.13
C LEU A 88 10.74 17.76 29.00
N GLU A 89 10.42 18.06 30.27
CA GLU A 89 11.35 18.62 31.26
C GLU A 89 11.55 17.69 32.47
N PRO A 90 12.78 17.55 33.00
CA PRO A 90 14.04 18.11 32.48
C PRO A 90 14.50 17.38 31.22
N ASN A 91 14.72 18.13 30.14
CA ASN A 91 15.07 17.54 28.84
C ASN A 91 16.41 16.80 28.85
N GLU A 92 17.33 17.22 29.72
CA GLU A 92 18.68 16.69 29.82
C GLU A 92 18.70 15.24 30.34
N ARG A 93 17.63 14.79 31.00
CA ARG A 93 17.51 13.43 31.59
C ARG A 93 16.83 12.41 30.68
N VAL A 94 16.52 12.80 29.45
CA VAL A 94 15.88 11.92 28.46
C VAL A 94 16.68 11.86 27.17
N SER A 95 16.54 10.75 26.46
CA SER A 95 17.11 10.58 25.12
C SER A 95 16.02 10.26 24.11
N ASP A 96 16.23 10.63 22.85
CA ASP A 96 15.39 10.16 21.76
C ASP A 96 15.88 8.77 21.32
N PRO A 97 15.04 7.72 21.47
CA PRO A 97 15.43 6.33 21.21
C PRO A 97 15.66 6.02 19.73
N LEU A 98 15.17 6.86 18.81
CA LEU A 98 15.24 6.63 17.35
C LEU A 98 16.13 7.64 16.63
N LEU A 99 16.77 8.56 17.35
CA LEU A 99 17.58 9.59 16.73
C LEU A 99 18.73 9.02 15.88
N ASP A 100 19.44 8.02 16.42
CA ASP A 100 20.52 7.33 15.70
C ASP A 100 20.00 6.62 14.43
N TYR A 101 18.79 6.03 14.49
CA TYR A 101 18.15 5.38 13.36
C TYR A 101 17.84 6.37 12.24
N PHE A 102 17.16 7.48 12.55
CA PHE A 102 16.85 8.51 11.55
C PHE A 102 18.09 9.28 11.06
N GLY A 103 19.10 9.46 11.92
CA GLY A 103 20.36 10.12 11.57
C GLY A 103 21.29 9.26 10.72
N SER A 104 21.07 7.94 10.66
CA SER A 104 21.95 7.01 9.93
C SER A 104 21.81 7.06 8.40
N GLY A 105 20.77 7.73 7.89
CA GLY A 105 20.33 7.61 6.49
C GLY A 105 19.66 6.27 6.14
N ALA A 106 19.73 5.26 7.02
CA ALA A 106 18.97 4.01 6.90
C ALA A 106 17.52 4.13 7.44
N GLY A 107 17.18 5.28 8.03
CA GLY A 107 15.86 5.56 8.57
C GLY A 107 14.79 5.59 7.48
N PHE A 108 13.87 4.63 7.50
CA PHE A 108 12.68 4.64 6.65
C PHE A 108 11.63 5.63 7.20
N ILE A 109 11.10 6.48 6.32
CA ILE A 109 9.93 7.34 6.60
C ILE A 109 8.76 6.78 5.81
N GLY A 110 7.75 6.26 6.53
CA GLY A 110 6.55 5.68 5.95
C GLY A 110 5.27 6.21 6.58
N GLY A 111 4.14 5.83 5.98
CA GLY A 111 2.80 6.25 6.43
C GLY A 111 2.00 6.94 5.33
N GLY A 112 0.79 7.40 5.68
CA GLY A 112 -0.05 8.19 4.76
C GLY A 112 -1.55 7.95 4.93
N LEU A 113 -1.94 6.78 5.45
CA LEU A 113 -3.32 6.50 5.83
C LEU A 113 -3.67 7.30 7.09
N ARG A 114 -4.65 8.19 6.95
CA ARG A 114 -5.11 9.08 8.02
C ARG A 114 -6.58 9.45 7.82
N GLY A 115 -7.31 9.55 8.93
CA GLY A 115 -8.63 10.15 8.95
C GLY A 115 -8.55 11.67 9.10
N MET A 116 -9.55 12.39 8.59
CA MET A 116 -9.71 13.83 8.76
C MET A 116 -11.05 14.15 9.42
N PRO A 117 -11.32 13.69 10.66
CA PRO A 117 -12.58 13.99 11.35
C PRO A 117 -12.79 15.50 11.51
N VAL A 118 -14.05 15.92 11.33
CA VAL A 118 -14.48 17.31 11.55
C VAL A 118 -14.52 17.57 13.05
N LEU A 119 -13.85 18.65 13.48
CA LEU A 119 -13.84 19.07 14.88
C LEU A 119 -15.17 19.73 15.27
N GLY A 120 -15.57 19.47 16.51
CA GLY A 120 -16.70 20.11 17.18
C GLY A 120 -16.48 20.11 18.69
N GLU A 121 -17.57 20.25 19.45
CA GLU A 121 -17.50 20.24 20.91
C GLU A 121 -17.12 18.87 21.47
N LYS A 122 -17.45 17.78 20.76
CA LYS A 122 -16.99 16.44 21.10
C LYS A 122 -15.52 16.30 20.71
N PRO A 123 -14.63 15.87 21.62
CA PRO A 123 -13.21 15.76 21.33
C PRO A 123 -12.94 14.68 20.29
N ALA A 124 -12.07 15.02 19.34
CA ALA A 124 -11.35 14.04 18.54
C ALA A 124 -10.09 13.63 19.32
N THR A 125 -10.01 12.34 19.69
CA THR A 125 -8.92 11.80 20.51
C THR A 125 -7.93 11.03 19.65
N ILE A 126 -6.64 11.27 19.90
CA ILE A 126 -5.51 10.56 19.28
C ILE A 126 -4.70 9.89 20.39
N ASP A 127 -4.66 8.57 20.36
CA ASP A 127 -3.87 7.77 21.29
C ASP A 127 -2.46 7.56 20.75
N LEU A 128 -1.45 7.84 21.58
CA LEU A 128 -0.04 7.73 21.27
C LEU A 128 0.72 7.10 22.46
N GLU A 129 1.96 6.67 22.22
CA GLU A 129 2.86 6.21 23.28
C GLU A 129 4.08 7.13 23.34
N LEU A 130 4.34 7.72 24.51
CA LEU A 130 5.44 8.68 24.68
C LEU A 130 6.81 8.03 24.42
N ASN A 131 6.91 6.72 24.65
CA ASN A 131 8.11 5.90 24.44
C ASN A 131 8.62 5.92 22.99
N ASP A 132 7.78 6.27 22.02
CA ASP A 132 8.24 6.47 20.64
C ASP A 132 9.10 7.74 20.47
N TRP A 133 8.96 8.73 21.36
CA TRP A 133 9.73 9.98 21.33
C TRP A 133 10.86 10.03 22.35
N PHE A 134 10.68 9.44 23.54
CA PHE A 134 11.65 9.54 24.62
C PHE A 134 11.88 8.22 25.33
N ARG A 135 13.14 7.96 25.67
CA ARG A 135 13.55 6.96 26.65
C ARG A 135 13.81 7.67 27.99
N LEU A 136 13.13 7.21 29.04
CA LEU A 136 13.14 7.82 30.38
C LEU A 136 13.75 6.84 31.39
N ASP A 137 15.07 6.89 31.56
CA ASP A 137 15.80 5.97 32.44
C ASP A 137 15.99 6.51 33.85
N GLU A 138 16.03 7.84 34.00
CA GLU A 138 16.33 8.50 35.27
C GLU A 138 15.06 8.73 36.10
N PRO A 139 15.05 8.34 37.40
CA PRO A 139 13.92 8.59 38.27
C PRO A 139 13.68 10.09 38.54
N GLY A 140 12.41 10.44 38.77
CA GLY A 140 12.00 11.78 39.15
C GLY A 140 10.71 12.24 38.47
N ALA A 141 10.31 13.47 38.78
CA ALA A 141 9.14 14.10 38.18
C ALA A 141 9.48 14.71 36.81
N TYR A 142 8.61 14.46 35.83
CA TYR A 142 8.70 14.98 34.47
C TYR A 142 7.46 15.80 34.13
N ARG A 143 7.65 16.84 33.33
CA ARG A 143 6.57 17.68 32.80
C ARG A 143 6.54 17.62 31.29
N LEU A 144 5.38 17.30 30.73
CA LEU A 144 5.17 17.10 29.30
C LEU A 144 4.14 18.11 28.78
N SER A 145 4.45 18.72 27.64
CA SER A 145 3.52 19.49 26.81
C SER A 145 3.75 19.17 25.34
N THR A 146 2.83 19.58 24.47
CA THR A 146 2.97 19.37 23.03
C THR A 146 2.50 20.58 22.23
N ARG A 147 3.17 20.80 21.11
CA ARG A 147 2.73 21.69 20.03
C ARG A 147 2.40 20.83 18.82
N SER A 148 1.18 20.96 18.29
CA SER A 148 0.69 20.12 17.20
C SER A 148 0.25 20.96 15.99
N ARG A 149 0.52 20.45 14.79
CA ARG A 149 0.11 21.03 13.49
C ARG A 149 -0.97 20.20 12.80
N ARG A 150 -1.67 19.33 13.54
CA ARG A 150 -2.71 18.42 12.99
C ARG A 150 -3.96 19.13 12.50
N VAL A 151 -4.21 20.36 12.94
CA VAL A 151 -5.47 21.07 12.71
C VAL A 151 -5.42 21.78 11.36
N ILE A 152 -6.46 21.63 10.54
CA ILE A 152 -6.57 22.24 9.22
C ILE A 152 -7.87 23.03 9.14
N ASP A 153 -7.82 24.29 8.69
CA ASP A 153 -9.03 25.05 8.32
C ASP A 153 -9.51 24.63 6.93
N ASP A 154 -10.49 23.73 6.90
CA ASP A 154 -10.98 23.10 5.68
C ASP A 154 -11.99 23.98 4.90
N THR A 155 -12.33 25.15 5.45
CA THR A 155 -13.22 26.11 4.78
C THR A 155 -12.48 26.96 3.75
N GLN A 156 -11.17 27.15 3.92
CA GLN A 156 -10.33 27.97 3.05
C GLN A 156 -9.82 27.16 1.85
N PRO A 157 -9.68 27.78 0.65
CA PRO A 157 -9.13 27.09 -0.53
C PRO A 157 -7.75 26.48 -0.31
N SER A 158 -6.90 27.18 0.46
CA SER A 158 -5.53 26.76 0.77
C SER A 158 -5.45 25.62 1.79
N ARG A 159 -6.55 25.26 2.48
CA ARG A 159 -6.57 24.29 3.59
C ARG A 159 -5.43 24.55 4.58
N THR A 160 -5.46 25.73 5.19
CA THR A 160 -4.36 26.25 6.02
C THR A 160 -4.15 25.39 7.28
N GLU A 161 -2.92 24.93 7.50
CA GLU A 161 -2.50 24.25 8.74
C GLU A 161 -2.44 25.23 9.91
N ILE A 162 -2.89 24.77 11.07
CA ILE A 162 -3.02 25.53 12.30
C ILE A 162 -2.18 24.85 13.38
N THR A 163 -1.30 25.64 13.99
CA THR A 163 -0.52 25.20 15.14
C THR A 163 -1.28 25.48 16.44
N VAL A 164 -1.42 24.47 17.29
CA VAL A 164 -2.06 24.55 18.61
C VAL A 164 -1.14 23.97 19.68
N GLU A 165 -1.25 24.47 20.91
CA GLU A 165 -0.44 24.04 22.06
C GLU A 165 -1.33 23.41 23.14
N SER A 166 -0.82 22.39 23.84
CA SER A 166 -1.53 21.71 24.90
C SER A 166 -1.35 22.36 26.27
N ASN A 167 -2.16 21.94 27.24
CA ASN A 167 -1.79 22.04 28.65
C ASN A 167 -0.51 21.23 28.95
N GLU A 168 0.07 21.48 30.13
CA GLU A 168 1.15 20.66 30.69
C GLU A 168 0.58 19.53 31.56
N VAL A 169 1.22 18.36 31.54
CA VAL A 169 0.93 17.23 32.43
C VAL A 169 2.20 16.82 33.18
N THR A 170 2.04 16.34 34.41
CA THR A 170 3.17 15.87 35.24
C THR A 170 3.00 14.38 35.55
N PHE A 171 4.08 13.63 35.48
CA PHE A 171 4.15 12.23 35.91
C PHE A 171 5.53 11.94 36.52
N GLU A 172 5.68 10.80 37.19
CA GLU A 172 6.90 10.40 37.88
C GLU A 172 7.46 9.12 37.25
N ILE A 173 8.77 9.07 37.07
CA ILE A 173 9.51 7.84 36.80
C ILE A 173 10.10 7.34 38.11
N LEU A 174 9.76 6.12 38.49
CA LEU A 174 10.27 5.45 39.68
C LEU A 174 11.66 4.84 39.42
N PRO A 175 12.42 4.47 40.46
CA PRO A 175 13.63 3.66 40.29
C PRO A 175 13.38 2.37 39.51
N ARG A 176 14.41 1.91 38.78
CA ARG A 176 14.40 0.59 38.14
C ARG A 176 14.16 -0.50 39.16
N ASP A 177 13.38 -1.49 38.77
CA ASP A 177 13.04 -2.66 39.58
C ASP A 177 13.35 -3.91 38.75
N PRO A 178 14.50 -4.58 39.01
CA PRO A 178 14.91 -5.75 38.23
C PRO A 178 13.91 -6.91 38.28
N ALA A 179 13.15 -7.05 39.38
CA ALA A 179 12.16 -8.11 39.51
C ALA A 179 10.95 -7.82 38.61
N TRP A 180 10.50 -6.56 38.57
CA TRP A 180 9.46 -6.13 37.64
C TRP A 180 9.91 -6.26 36.18
N GLU A 181 11.14 -5.84 35.85
CA GLU A 181 11.67 -5.96 34.49
C GLU A 181 11.73 -7.42 34.02
N ALA A 182 12.21 -8.33 34.88
CA ALA A 182 12.23 -9.75 34.60
C ALA A 182 10.82 -10.32 34.41
N GLN A 183 9.84 -9.85 35.20
CA GLN A 183 8.44 -10.25 35.06
C GLN A 183 7.84 -9.77 33.72
N GLN A 184 8.07 -8.51 33.33
CA GLN A 184 7.58 -7.97 32.05
C GLN A 184 8.21 -8.70 30.86
N LEU A 185 9.53 -8.98 30.93
CA LEU A 185 10.23 -9.76 29.93
C LEU A 185 9.64 -11.16 29.79
N ALA A 186 9.47 -11.88 30.90
CA ALA A 186 8.92 -13.23 30.89
C ALA A 186 7.49 -13.27 30.34
N ALA A 187 6.65 -12.28 30.69
CA ALA A 187 5.30 -12.17 30.15
C ALA A 187 5.28 -11.90 28.64
N ALA A 188 6.11 -10.97 28.16
CA ALA A 188 6.24 -10.68 26.74
C ALA A 188 6.75 -11.91 25.96
N VAL A 189 7.81 -12.56 26.44
CA VAL A 189 8.36 -13.78 25.84
C VAL A 189 7.31 -14.90 25.80
N GLY A 190 6.54 -15.09 26.88
CA GLY A 190 5.47 -16.08 26.92
C GLY A 190 4.38 -15.85 25.87
N VAL A 191 3.99 -14.59 25.64
CA VAL A 191 3.06 -14.21 24.55
C VAL A 191 3.65 -14.54 23.19
N LEU A 192 4.92 -14.19 22.96
CA LEU A 192 5.59 -14.40 21.66
C LEU A 192 5.80 -15.90 21.36
N ASP A 193 6.20 -16.68 22.36
CA ASP A 193 6.40 -18.13 22.21
C ASP A 193 5.08 -18.88 22.03
N GLY A 194 4.04 -18.47 22.77
CA GLY A 194 2.70 -19.05 22.65
C GLY A 194 1.92 -18.63 21.39
N LYS A 195 2.39 -17.61 20.66
CA LYS A 195 1.68 -16.96 19.55
C LYS A 195 0.23 -16.59 19.90
N SER A 196 -0.02 -16.27 21.18
CA SER A 196 -1.35 -16.06 21.74
C SER A 196 -1.44 -14.71 22.44
N GLY A 197 -2.51 -13.96 22.23
CA GLY A 197 -2.67 -12.61 22.78
C GLY A 197 -2.07 -11.53 21.87
N ASN A 198 -1.84 -10.33 22.43
CA ASN A 198 -1.41 -9.16 21.66
C ASN A 198 0.10 -9.18 21.37
N GLN A 199 0.48 -9.83 20.26
CA GLN A 199 1.88 -9.94 19.80
C GLN A 199 2.55 -8.58 19.63
N ARG A 200 1.84 -7.60 19.07
CA ARG A 200 2.37 -6.25 18.84
C ARG A 200 2.76 -5.60 20.16
N GLN A 201 1.92 -5.71 21.18
CA GLN A 201 2.23 -5.18 22.51
C GLN A 201 3.46 -5.86 23.12
N ALA A 202 3.57 -7.20 23.02
CA ALA A 202 4.71 -7.93 23.55
C ALA A 202 6.04 -7.52 22.88
N CYS A 203 6.03 -7.30 21.56
CA CYS A 203 7.20 -6.79 20.85
C CYS A 203 7.57 -5.37 21.25
N ARG A 204 6.58 -4.50 21.49
CA ARG A 204 6.81 -3.16 22.05
C ARG A 204 7.36 -3.19 23.47
N THR A 205 6.90 -4.12 24.31
CA THR A 205 7.48 -4.36 25.63
C THR A 205 8.97 -4.69 25.52
N LEU A 206 9.36 -5.63 24.65
CA LEU A 206 10.78 -5.95 24.43
C LEU A 206 11.58 -4.72 23.96
N ARG A 207 11.02 -3.95 23.02
CA ARG A 207 11.65 -2.73 22.50
C ARG A 207 11.90 -1.69 23.59
N PHE A 208 10.94 -1.47 24.50
CA PHE A 208 11.01 -0.37 25.46
C PHE A 208 11.69 -0.72 26.77
N LEU A 209 11.71 -2.00 27.18
CA LEU A 209 12.20 -2.42 28.50
C LEU A 209 13.64 -1.96 28.79
N GLY A 210 14.48 -1.82 27.77
CA GLY A 210 15.82 -1.23 27.90
C GLY A 210 16.77 -2.05 28.78
N THR A 211 16.61 -3.39 28.79
CA THR A 211 17.48 -4.33 29.50
C THR A 211 18.29 -5.17 28.52
N ASP A 212 19.47 -5.62 28.94
CA ASP A 212 20.32 -6.52 28.13
C ASP A 212 19.63 -7.86 27.83
N ALA A 213 18.77 -8.34 28.73
CA ALA A 213 17.97 -9.54 28.51
C ALA A 213 16.88 -9.35 27.44
N ALA A 214 16.29 -8.15 27.34
CA ALA A 214 15.40 -7.82 26.23
C ALA A 214 16.17 -7.73 24.91
N VAL A 215 17.40 -7.19 24.91
CA VAL A 215 18.30 -7.19 23.74
C VAL A 215 18.56 -8.61 23.27
N ASP A 216 18.87 -9.55 24.17
CA ASP A 216 19.09 -10.95 23.82
C ASP A 216 17.88 -11.58 23.11
N GLU A 217 16.68 -11.35 23.63
CA GLU A 217 15.45 -11.85 23.02
C GLU A 217 15.14 -11.17 21.69
N MET A 218 15.39 -9.87 21.55
CA MET A 218 15.27 -9.17 20.27
C MET A 218 16.24 -9.72 19.23
N VAL A 219 17.52 -9.91 19.57
CA VAL A 219 18.54 -10.45 18.63
C VAL A 219 18.17 -11.87 18.21
N LYS A 220 17.81 -12.74 19.17
CA LYS A 220 17.40 -14.13 18.91
C LYS A 220 16.20 -14.22 17.96
N ARG A 221 15.25 -13.30 18.07
CA ARG A 221 14.02 -13.25 17.27
C ARG A 221 14.14 -12.35 16.04
N TYR A 222 15.30 -11.75 15.80
CA TYR A 222 15.50 -10.86 14.66
C TYR A 222 15.72 -11.68 13.38
N ASP A 223 14.65 -12.29 12.91
CA ASP A 223 14.59 -13.23 11.78
C ASP A 223 14.10 -12.56 10.49
N ASP A 224 13.45 -13.33 9.61
CA ASP A 224 12.81 -12.90 8.37
C ASP A 224 11.48 -12.16 8.59
N ASN A 225 11.23 -11.68 9.80
CA ASN A 225 10.04 -10.93 10.19
C ASN A 225 8.74 -11.74 10.09
N ALA A 226 8.80 -13.07 10.18
CA ALA A 226 7.62 -13.95 10.21
C ALA A 226 6.66 -13.61 11.37
N SER A 227 7.17 -12.99 12.45
CA SER A 227 6.38 -12.52 13.59
C SER A 227 5.71 -11.16 13.40
N GLY A 228 6.09 -10.39 12.36
CA GLY A 228 5.68 -9.00 12.17
C GLY A 228 6.38 -8.00 13.12
N CYS A 229 7.33 -8.45 13.94
CA CYS A 229 7.99 -7.64 14.96
C CYS A 229 9.38 -7.12 14.60
N GLY A 230 9.88 -7.39 13.39
CA GLY A 230 11.22 -7.02 12.95
C GLY A 230 11.49 -5.52 13.03
N PHE A 231 10.49 -4.66 12.82
CA PHE A 231 10.63 -3.22 13.04
C PHE A 231 10.82 -2.87 14.53
N GLU A 232 10.06 -3.50 15.43
CA GLU A 232 10.18 -3.28 16.88
C GLU A 232 11.53 -3.79 17.41
N TYR A 233 12.02 -4.93 16.91
CA TYR A 233 13.34 -5.45 17.27
C TYR A 233 14.46 -4.53 16.77
N MET A 234 14.43 -4.13 15.51
CA MET A 234 15.39 -3.20 14.95
C MET A 234 15.46 -1.89 15.76
N THR A 235 14.30 -1.26 15.99
CA THR A 235 14.23 0.01 16.71
C THR A 235 14.63 -0.13 18.18
N GLY A 236 14.32 -1.25 18.83
CA GLY A 236 14.79 -1.57 20.18
C GLY A 236 16.31 -1.72 20.26
N LEU A 237 16.94 -2.35 19.27
CA LEU A 237 18.40 -2.48 19.19
C LEU A 237 19.10 -1.13 18.97
N PHE A 238 18.50 -0.22 18.18
CA PHE A 238 18.97 1.17 18.07
C PHE A 238 18.80 1.96 19.38
N SER A 239 17.68 1.74 20.06
CA SER A 239 17.30 2.41 21.31
C SER A 239 18.10 1.94 22.53
N ALA A 240 18.76 0.78 22.47
CA ALA A 240 19.50 0.23 23.61
C ALA A 240 20.66 1.14 24.05
N SER A 241 20.81 1.33 25.37
CA SER A 241 21.85 2.15 25.97
C SER A 241 23.24 1.54 25.83
N HIS A 242 23.36 0.23 25.96
CA HIS A 242 24.62 -0.52 25.89
C HIS A 242 24.95 -0.94 24.45
N ARG A 243 25.30 0.03 23.60
CA ARG A 243 25.63 -0.21 22.17
C ARG A 243 26.67 -1.34 21.97
N ASP A 244 27.72 -1.35 22.78
CA ASP A 244 28.75 -2.39 22.73
C ASP A 244 28.21 -3.79 23.01
N TYR A 245 27.24 -3.91 23.93
CA TYR A 245 26.59 -5.18 24.23
C TYR A 245 25.76 -5.66 23.03
N VAL A 246 24.96 -4.76 22.45
CA VAL A 246 24.14 -5.04 21.26
C VAL A 246 25.01 -5.53 20.10
N VAL A 247 26.06 -4.80 19.76
CA VAL A 247 26.98 -5.16 18.66
C VAL A 247 27.59 -6.54 18.92
N ARG A 248 28.12 -6.80 20.13
CA ARG A 248 28.70 -8.12 20.45
C ARG A 248 27.68 -9.25 20.35
N ARG A 249 26.44 -9.06 20.81
CA ARG A 249 25.42 -10.11 20.73
C ARG A 249 24.98 -10.38 19.30
N MET A 250 24.84 -9.35 18.49
CA MET A 250 24.55 -9.52 17.06
C MET A 250 25.73 -10.18 16.32
N GLU A 251 26.98 -9.81 16.62
CA GLU A 251 28.17 -10.46 16.05
C GLU A 251 28.26 -11.95 16.40
N ALA A 252 27.85 -12.34 17.62
CA ALA A 252 27.75 -13.75 18.01
C ALA A 252 26.69 -14.49 17.19
N GLY A 253 25.54 -13.85 16.92
CA GLY A 253 24.47 -14.41 16.10
C GLY A 253 24.89 -14.73 14.66
N LEU A 254 25.87 -14.01 14.10
CA LEU A 254 26.39 -14.30 12.75
C LEU A 254 26.88 -15.76 12.62
N ARG A 255 27.48 -16.31 13.69
CA ARG A 255 28.03 -17.68 13.73
C ARG A 255 27.12 -18.71 14.39
N ALA A 256 26.08 -18.30 15.10
CA ALA A 256 25.14 -19.23 15.74
C ALA A 256 24.44 -20.10 14.69
N SER A 257 24.31 -21.40 14.94
CA SER A 257 23.80 -22.35 13.93
C SER A 257 22.33 -22.11 13.56
N ASP A 258 21.52 -21.69 14.54
CA ASP A 258 20.08 -21.51 14.44
C ASP A 258 19.66 -20.08 14.06
N GLN A 259 20.51 -19.08 14.29
CA GLN A 259 20.21 -17.68 13.96
C GLN A 259 20.14 -17.46 12.43
N PRO A 260 18.96 -17.13 11.88
CA PRO A 260 18.84 -16.59 10.53
C PRO A 260 19.49 -15.20 10.50
N VAL A 261 20.22 -14.90 9.43
CA VAL A 261 20.85 -13.59 9.25
C VAL A 261 20.28 -12.95 7.99
N THR A 262 19.42 -11.95 8.19
CA THR A 262 18.76 -11.22 7.12
C THR A 262 19.54 -9.98 6.71
N ARG A 263 19.15 -9.37 5.59
CA ARG A 263 19.67 -8.06 5.16
C ARG A 263 19.45 -7.00 6.24
N ASN A 264 18.26 -6.97 6.86
CA ASN A 264 17.95 -6.04 7.94
C ASN A 264 18.82 -6.29 9.18
N TYR A 265 19.11 -7.54 9.52
CA TYR A 265 20.03 -7.89 10.59
C TYR A 265 21.44 -7.34 10.33
N LEU A 266 21.97 -7.57 9.11
CA LEU A 266 23.30 -7.09 8.71
C LEU A 266 23.37 -5.57 8.68
N ARG A 267 22.36 -4.90 8.09
CA ARG A 267 22.29 -3.44 8.02
C ARG A 267 22.25 -2.81 9.42
N THR A 268 21.42 -3.35 10.30
CA THR A 268 21.32 -2.90 11.69
C THR A 268 22.65 -3.07 12.40
N LEU A 269 23.28 -4.24 12.31
CA LEU A 269 24.58 -4.48 12.92
C LEU A 269 25.67 -3.53 12.37
N ALA A 270 25.69 -3.31 11.07
CA ALA A 270 26.67 -2.44 10.43
C ALA A 270 26.55 -0.98 10.88
N VAL A 271 25.32 -0.44 10.94
CA VAL A 271 25.09 0.93 11.42
C VAL A 271 25.47 1.04 12.89
N LEU A 272 25.06 0.09 13.72
CA LEU A 272 25.38 0.10 15.15
C LEU A 272 26.89 -0.04 15.40
N SER A 273 27.61 -0.85 14.61
CA SER A 273 29.07 -0.95 14.67
C SER A 273 29.75 0.33 14.21
N ALA A 274 29.28 0.95 13.11
CA ALA A 274 29.85 2.20 12.63
C ALA A 274 29.73 3.30 13.68
N TYR A 275 28.56 3.46 14.32
CA TYR A 275 28.38 4.41 15.42
C TYR A 275 29.16 4.06 16.69
N LYS A 276 29.42 2.77 16.94
CA LYS A 276 30.25 2.33 18.05
C LYS A 276 31.71 2.74 17.83
N ASP A 277 32.21 2.55 16.63
CA ASP A 277 33.62 2.83 16.29
C ASP A 277 33.84 4.33 16.00
N HIS A 278 32.78 5.04 15.57
CA HIS A 278 32.75 6.48 15.28
C HIS A 278 31.62 7.19 16.04
N PRO A 279 31.71 7.32 17.37
CA PRO A 279 30.68 7.96 18.19
C PRO A 279 30.45 9.44 17.84
N GLU A 280 31.44 10.12 17.25
CA GLU A 280 31.36 11.49 16.77
C GLU A 280 30.36 11.69 15.62
N LEU A 281 30.03 10.61 14.89
CA LEU A 281 29.05 10.64 13.80
C LEU A 281 27.61 10.44 14.29
N ARG A 282 27.40 10.24 15.60
CA ARG A 282 26.05 10.12 16.16
C ARG A 282 25.41 11.50 16.28
N PRO A 283 24.13 11.66 15.91
CA PRO A 283 23.47 12.94 16.09
C PRO A 283 23.40 13.33 17.57
N ALA A 284 23.70 14.59 17.86
CA ALA A 284 23.69 15.09 19.23
C ALA A 284 22.28 15.04 19.85
N GLN A 285 22.17 14.55 21.08
CA GLN A 285 20.91 14.45 21.84
C GLN A 285 20.57 15.80 22.50
N THR A 286 20.11 16.78 21.73
CA THR A 286 19.77 18.13 22.20
C THR A 286 18.26 18.36 22.16
N ARG A 287 17.81 19.46 22.79
CA ARG A 287 16.40 19.88 22.71
C ARG A 287 15.91 20.10 21.27
N GLN A 288 16.79 20.53 20.36
CA GLN A 288 16.44 20.78 18.96
C GLN A 288 16.37 19.52 18.11
N THR A 289 16.98 18.40 18.53
CA THR A 289 17.01 17.15 17.75
C THR A 289 16.04 16.11 18.30
N LYS A 290 15.89 16.01 19.62
CA LYS A 290 14.99 15.04 20.26
C LYS A 290 13.56 15.23 19.80
N GLY A 291 12.90 14.12 19.46
CA GLY A 291 11.51 14.13 19.05
C GLY A 291 11.28 14.55 17.60
N ARG A 292 12.33 14.93 16.86
CA ARG A 292 12.25 15.56 15.54
C ARG A 292 13.05 14.79 14.49
N MET A 293 12.86 15.14 13.22
CA MET A 293 13.75 14.68 12.17
C MET A 293 15.12 15.34 12.35
N PRO A 294 16.23 14.58 12.41
CA PRO A 294 17.55 15.19 12.54
C PRO A 294 17.84 16.06 11.31
N PRO A 295 18.43 17.25 11.51
CA PRO A 295 18.70 18.20 10.42
C PRO A 295 19.80 17.70 9.47
N SER A 296 20.70 16.83 9.96
CA SER A 296 21.76 16.19 9.21
C SER A 296 21.71 14.67 9.42
N ARG A 297 22.12 13.94 8.39
CA ARG A 297 22.29 12.49 8.43
C ARG A 297 23.77 12.19 8.53
N ASP A 298 24.40 12.47 9.66
CA ASP A 298 25.87 12.56 9.80
C ASP A 298 26.63 11.29 9.37
N LEU A 299 25.98 10.11 9.42
CA LEU A 299 26.54 8.85 8.91
C LEU A 299 26.32 8.64 7.39
N GLU A 300 25.31 9.25 6.78
CA GLU A 300 24.97 9.04 5.36
C GLU A 300 26.09 9.50 4.40
N PRO A 301 26.76 10.66 4.60
CA PRO A 301 27.97 11.02 3.86
C PRO A 301 29.11 10.00 4.02
N HIS A 302 29.10 9.23 5.12
CA HIS A 302 30.07 8.19 5.44
C HIS A 302 29.52 6.77 5.16
N SER A 303 28.58 6.64 4.23
CA SER A 303 27.96 5.36 3.86
C SER A 303 28.95 4.24 3.52
N GLY A 304 30.18 4.59 3.10
CA GLY A 304 31.29 3.65 2.92
C GLY A 304 31.69 2.88 4.19
N LEU A 305 31.57 3.48 5.38
CA LEU A 305 31.82 2.80 6.66
C LEU A 305 30.80 1.69 6.91
N THR A 306 29.52 2.02 6.74
CA THR A 306 28.42 1.05 6.88
C THR A 306 28.52 -0.05 5.82
N ALA A 307 28.83 0.30 4.57
CA ALA A 307 29.03 -0.68 3.50
C ALA A 307 30.22 -1.62 3.76
N ALA A 308 31.34 -1.09 4.29
CA ALA A 308 32.49 -1.90 4.68
C ALA A 308 32.16 -2.85 5.85
N ALA A 309 31.42 -2.37 6.85
CA ALA A 309 30.95 -3.19 7.96
C ALA A 309 30.00 -4.30 7.49
N GLU A 310 29.03 -3.98 6.62
CA GLU A 310 28.15 -4.98 6.00
C GLU A 310 28.93 -6.05 5.23
N ALA A 311 29.89 -5.65 4.39
CA ALA A 311 30.71 -6.58 3.62
C ALA A 311 31.53 -7.52 4.53
N LYS A 312 32.13 -6.96 5.61
CA LYS A 312 32.83 -7.74 6.64
C LYS A 312 31.90 -8.78 7.29
N TYR A 313 30.70 -8.37 7.71
CA TYR A 313 29.76 -9.27 8.37
C TYR A 313 29.16 -10.31 7.42
N ALA A 314 28.87 -9.93 6.17
CA ALA A 314 28.43 -10.86 5.13
C ALA A 314 29.47 -11.97 4.87
N ALA A 315 30.77 -11.63 4.86
CA ALA A 315 31.84 -12.63 4.72
C ALA A 315 31.88 -13.62 5.90
N ILE A 316 31.65 -13.16 7.12
CA ILE A 316 31.55 -14.03 8.32
C ILE A 316 30.38 -15.00 8.19
N VAL A 317 29.21 -14.51 7.74
CA VAL A 317 28.01 -15.34 7.55
C VAL A 317 28.24 -16.37 6.45
N ALA A 318 28.85 -15.97 5.33
CA ALA A 318 29.18 -16.88 4.23
C ALA A 318 30.08 -18.03 4.70
N ALA A 319 31.10 -17.73 5.51
CA ALA A 319 31.98 -18.76 6.09
C ALA A 319 31.26 -19.67 7.10
N ALA A 320 30.25 -19.16 7.82
CA ALA A 320 29.47 -19.93 8.79
C ALA A 320 28.35 -20.78 8.16
N LEU A 321 28.02 -20.54 6.88
CA LEU A 321 26.87 -21.15 6.19
C LEU A 321 26.81 -22.68 6.27
N PRO A 322 27.92 -23.44 6.17
CA PRO A 322 27.86 -24.91 6.29
C PRO A 322 27.42 -25.41 7.68
N GLY A 323 27.63 -24.61 8.74
CA GLY A 323 27.23 -24.93 10.11
C GLY A 323 25.82 -24.46 10.50
N LYS A 324 25.11 -23.77 9.59
CA LYS A 324 23.75 -23.29 9.82
C LYS A 324 22.73 -24.43 9.73
N THR A 325 21.66 -24.36 10.52
CA THR A 325 20.49 -25.25 10.38
C THR A 325 19.88 -25.11 8.98
N ALA A 326 19.09 -26.10 8.56
CA ALA A 326 18.44 -26.06 7.24
C ALA A 326 17.59 -24.79 7.04
N GLN A 327 16.83 -24.38 8.05
CA GLN A 327 16.00 -23.18 8.01
C GLN A 327 16.84 -21.89 7.96
N ALA A 328 17.80 -21.73 8.87
CA ALA A 328 18.64 -20.52 8.90
C ALA A 328 19.44 -20.35 7.60
N ARG A 329 20.00 -21.44 7.08
CA ARG A 329 20.69 -21.47 5.78
C ARG A 329 19.77 -21.07 4.63
N ALA A 330 18.54 -21.61 4.59
CA ALA A 330 17.59 -21.28 3.53
C ALA A 330 17.26 -19.78 3.53
N ILE A 331 17.02 -19.19 4.70
CA ILE A 331 16.77 -17.76 4.85
C ILE A 331 17.98 -16.95 4.39
N ILE A 332 19.19 -17.28 4.86
CA ILE A 332 20.43 -16.57 4.45
C ILE A 332 20.63 -16.62 2.92
N LEU A 333 20.37 -17.77 2.30
CA LEU A 333 20.46 -17.92 0.84
C LEU A 333 19.40 -17.09 0.11
N ALA A 334 18.16 -17.06 0.61
CA ALA A 334 17.10 -16.22 0.06
C ALA A 334 17.44 -14.72 0.15
N GLU A 335 18.01 -14.28 1.28
CA GLU A 335 18.41 -12.89 1.52
C GLU A 335 19.57 -12.42 0.63
N ARG A 336 20.40 -13.35 0.13
CA ARG A 336 21.42 -13.06 -0.88
C ARG A 336 20.82 -12.75 -2.25
N LEU A 337 19.66 -13.34 -2.58
CA LEU A 337 18.95 -13.00 -3.81
C LEU A 337 18.14 -11.72 -3.68
N ASP A 338 17.55 -11.51 -2.50
CA ASP A 338 16.72 -10.35 -2.18
C ASP A 338 17.56 -9.08 -2.30
N SER A 339 17.43 -8.38 -3.43
CA SER A 339 17.94 -7.03 -3.59
C SER A 339 16.83 -6.06 -3.25
N SER A 340 16.90 -5.44 -2.07
CA SER A 340 16.09 -4.27 -1.72
C SER A 340 16.34 -3.04 -2.62
N ALA A 341 17.17 -3.17 -3.67
CA ALA A 341 17.08 -2.28 -4.80
C ALA A 341 15.80 -2.68 -5.56
N ARG A 342 14.80 -1.81 -5.54
CA ARG A 342 13.68 -1.78 -6.50
C ARG A 342 14.16 -1.55 -7.95
N HIS A 343 15.34 -2.06 -8.28
CA HIS A 343 15.99 -1.97 -9.57
C HIS A 343 16.14 -3.40 -10.06
N ASP A 344 15.40 -3.72 -11.11
CA ASP A 344 15.47 -4.95 -11.90
C ASP A 344 16.85 -5.15 -12.59
N THR A 345 17.89 -4.45 -12.16
CA THR A 345 19.23 -4.40 -12.75
C THR A 345 20.17 -5.48 -12.21
N ALA A 346 19.66 -6.44 -11.45
CA ALA A 346 20.52 -7.43 -10.84
C ALA A 346 20.69 -8.66 -11.73
N PRO A 347 21.94 -9.12 -11.95
CA PRO A 347 22.21 -10.22 -12.87
C PRO A 347 21.48 -11.50 -12.44
N ALA A 348 21.23 -12.36 -13.43
CA ALA A 348 20.80 -13.74 -13.20
C ALA A 348 21.64 -14.35 -12.06
N GLY A 349 20.96 -15.00 -11.10
CA GLY A 349 21.66 -15.73 -10.05
C GLY A 349 22.60 -16.75 -10.68
N SER A 350 23.76 -16.98 -10.05
CA SER A 350 24.66 -18.01 -10.56
C SER A 350 23.95 -19.37 -10.54
N ASP A 351 24.31 -20.27 -11.46
CA ASP A 351 23.75 -21.63 -11.47
C ASP A 351 23.95 -22.36 -10.13
N ASP A 352 25.02 -22.02 -9.40
CA ASP A 352 25.28 -22.54 -8.07
C ASP A 352 24.28 -21.98 -7.04
N ASP A 353 24.05 -20.67 -7.01
CA ASP A 353 23.05 -20.05 -6.12
C ASP A 353 21.65 -20.63 -6.38
N ARG A 354 21.27 -20.79 -7.65
CA ARG A 354 19.99 -21.42 -8.04
C ARG A 354 19.86 -22.85 -7.50
N LYS A 355 20.92 -23.66 -7.62
CA LYS A 355 20.94 -25.03 -7.09
C LYS A 355 20.85 -25.06 -5.57
N GLN A 356 21.61 -24.21 -4.88
CA GLN A 356 21.61 -24.14 -3.41
C GLN A 356 20.23 -23.73 -2.86
N ILE A 357 19.57 -22.79 -3.53
CA ILE A 357 18.23 -22.33 -3.13
C ILE A 357 17.19 -23.37 -3.47
N ALA A 358 17.20 -23.95 -4.68
CA ALA A 358 16.29 -25.03 -5.03
C ALA A 358 16.39 -26.21 -4.03
N ALA A 359 17.60 -26.53 -3.57
CA ALA A 359 17.83 -27.58 -2.57
C ALA A 359 17.31 -27.21 -1.17
N SER A 360 17.25 -25.93 -0.82
CA SER A 360 16.82 -25.45 0.51
C SER A 360 15.41 -24.86 0.52
N PHE A 361 14.75 -24.80 -0.64
CA PHE A 361 13.53 -24.00 -0.86
C PHE A 361 12.39 -24.42 0.06
N SER A 362 12.21 -25.73 0.28
CA SER A 362 11.15 -26.26 1.14
C SER A 362 11.35 -25.98 2.63
N ALA A 363 12.54 -25.53 3.05
CA ALA A 363 12.81 -25.14 4.43
C ALA A 363 12.39 -23.68 4.74
N LEU A 364 12.05 -22.91 3.70
CA LEU A 364 11.48 -21.56 3.85
C LEU A 364 10.01 -21.64 4.25
N SER A 365 9.50 -20.57 4.90
CA SER A 365 8.07 -20.39 5.11
C SER A 365 7.31 -20.29 3.78
N ALA A 366 6.02 -20.64 3.78
CA ALA A 366 5.20 -20.54 2.56
C ALA A 366 5.19 -19.13 1.98
N ASP A 367 5.10 -18.10 2.82
CA ASP A 367 5.12 -16.70 2.39
C ASP A 367 6.45 -16.35 1.70
N ARG A 368 7.59 -16.80 2.25
CA ARG A 368 8.89 -16.53 1.63
C ARG A 368 9.06 -17.30 0.31
N GLN A 369 8.57 -18.55 0.24
CA GLN A 369 8.52 -19.31 -1.02
C GLN A 369 7.70 -18.57 -2.08
N ILE A 370 6.53 -18.04 -1.70
CA ILE A 370 5.67 -17.24 -2.58
C ILE A 370 6.40 -15.98 -3.04
N THR A 371 6.98 -15.20 -2.11
CA THR A 371 7.73 -13.97 -2.43
C THR A 371 8.85 -14.24 -3.43
N LEU A 372 9.63 -15.30 -3.22
CA LEU A 372 10.72 -15.66 -4.14
C LEU A 372 10.21 -16.03 -5.54
N LEU A 373 9.15 -16.85 -5.64
CA LEU A 373 8.57 -17.23 -6.93
C LEU A 373 7.83 -16.07 -7.61
N GLN A 374 7.31 -15.12 -6.86
CA GLN A 374 6.60 -13.96 -7.41
C GLN A 374 7.58 -12.89 -7.88
N TYR A 375 8.48 -12.45 -7.01
CA TYR A 375 9.27 -11.24 -7.21
C TYR A 375 10.73 -11.51 -7.61
N GLU A 376 11.31 -12.64 -7.22
CA GLU A 376 12.72 -12.98 -7.53
C GLU A 376 12.86 -14.02 -8.66
N TRP A 377 11.78 -14.23 -9.44
CA TRP A 377 11.71 -15.32 -10.41
C TRP A 377 12.83 -15.27 -11.46
N ARG A 378 13.18 -14.09 -11.99
CA ARG A 378 14.26 -13.95 -12.98
C ARG A 378 15.61 -14.49 -12.49
N ARG A 379 15.87 -14.42 -11.18
CA ARG A 379 17.10 -14.97 -10.60
C ARG A 379 17.04 -16.47 -10.41
N LEU A 380 15.85 -17.00 -10.18
CA LEU A 380 15.58 -18.41 -9.88
C LEU A 380 15.26 -19.25 -11.11
N GLU A 381 14.80 -18.62 -12.20
CA GLU A 381 14.33 -19.32 -13.37
C GLU A 381 15.44 -20.19 -13.96
N GLY A 382 15.10 -21.45 -14.22
CA GLY A 382 16.02 -22.43 -14.75
C GLY A 382 15.70 -23.86 -14.32
N PRO A 383 16.42 -24.85 -14.88
CA PRO A 383 16.10 -26.26 -14.70
C PRO A 383 16.17 -26.74 -13.23
N ALA A 384 16.96 -26.09 -12.38
CA ALA A 384 17.09 -26.43 -10.96
C ALA A 384 15.75 -26.33 -10.20
N MET A 385 14.87 -25.40 -10.60
CA MET A 385 13.58 -25.19 -9.95
C MET A 385 12.49 -26.17 -10.40
N LEU A 386 12.64 -26.87 -11.53
CA LEU A 386 11.60 -27.77 -12.05
C LEU A 386 11.20 -28.85 -11.04
N ARG A 387 12.16 -29.42 -10.31
CA ARG A 387 11.86 -30.43 -9.28
C ARG A 387 11.02 -29.85 -8.14
N VAL A 388 11.34 -28.64 -7.71
CA VAL A 388 10.62 -27.93 -6.64
C VAL A 388 9.18 -27.63 -7.09
N LEU A 389 9.02 -27.04 -8.28
CA LEU A 389 7.73 -26.68 -8.83
C LEU A 389 6.82 -27.90 -9.03
N ARG A 390 7.36 -28.99 -9.58
CA ARG A 390 6.62 -30.26 -9.72
C ARG A 390 6.16 -30.82 -8.38
N ALA A 391 7.02 -30.76 -7.35
CA ALA A 391 6.67 -31.25 -6.03
C ALA A 391 5.52 -30.43 -5.40
N ILE A 392 5.48 -29.11 -5.63
CA ILE A 392 4.39 -28.26 -5.14
C ILE A 392 3.09 -28.56 -5.92
N VAL A 393 3.15 -28.53 -7.25
CA VAL A 393 1.97 -28.69 -8.12
C VAL A 393 1.35 -30.09 -8.00
N SER A 394 2.18 -31.13 -7.86
CA SER A 394 1.68 -32.51 -7.67
C SER A 394 1.00 -32.72 -6.30
N ASN A 395 1.30 -31.86 -5.32
CA ASN A 395 0.71 -31.91 -3.97
C ASN A 395 -0.36 -30.82 -3.77
N ALA A 396 -1.09 -30.46 -4.83
CA ALA A 396 -2.07 -29.38 -4.87
C ALA A 396 -3.11 -29.42 -3.74
N SER A 397 -3.50 -30.61 -3.24
CA SER A 397 -4.48 -30.75 -2.15
C SER A 397 -3.96 -30.31 -0.77
N THR A 398 -2.64 -30.22 -0.59
CA THR A 398 -2.01 -29.88 0.69
C THR A 398 -1.17 -28.60 0.64
N ALA A 399 -0.85 -28.13 -0.57
CA ALA A 399 -0.08 -26.91 -0.75
C ALA A 399 -0.91 -25.68 -0.32
N PRO A 400 -0.29 -24.69 0.36
CA PRO A 400 -0.92 -23.38 0.56
C PRO A 400 -1.36 -22.79 -0.79
N SER A 401 -2.58 -22.27 -0.88
CA SER A 401 -3.20 -21.81 -2.12
C SER A 401 -2.31 -20.85 -2.94
N GLY A 402 -1.80 -19.79 -2.30
CA GLY A 402 -0.94 -18.82 -2.96
C GLY A 402 0.37 -19.40 -3.49
N LEU A 403 0.89 -20.45 -2.84
CA LEU A 403 2.10 -21.15 -3.27
C LEU A 403 1.82 -22.05 -4.48
N LEU A 404 0.69 -22.77 -4.47
CA LEU A 404 0.27 -23.58 -5.62
C LEU A 404 0.09 -22.72 -6.87
N ASP A 405 -0.58 -21.57 -6.73
CA ASP A 405 -0.85 -20.66 -7.84
C ASP A 405 0.42 -20.21 -8.56
N VAL A 406 1.34 -19.61 -7.80
CA VAL A 406 2.59 -19.10 -8.39
C VAL A 406 3.46 -20.25 -8.90
N ALA A 407 3.52 -21.40 -8.20
CA ALA A 407 4.31 -22.54 -8.64
C ALA A 407 3.79 -23.12 -9.97
N LEU A 408 2.47 -23.22 -10.15
CA LEU A 408 1.87 -23.67 -11.40
C LEU A 408 2.19 -22.70 -12.54
N ARG A 409 2.09 -21.39 -12.30
CA ARG A 409 2.47 -20.37 -13.28
C ARG A 409 3.93 -20.48 -13.71
N ARG A 410 4.85 -20.67 -12.75
CA ARG A 410 6.29 -20.84 -13.04
C ARG A 410 6.58 -22.17 -13.73
N LEU A 411 5.83 -23.22 -13.41
CA LEU A 411 5.93 -24.51 -14.12
C LEU A 411 5.52 -24.35 -15.58
N TYR A 412 4.42 -23.65 -15.87
CA TYR A 412 4.01 -23.35 -17.25
C TYR A 412 5.06 -22.53 -18.01
N GLN A 413 5.77 -21.62 -17.35
CA GLN A 413 6.86 -20.86 -17.97
C GLN A 413 8.07 -21.74 -18.34
N LEU A 414 8.48 -22.69 -17.49
CA LEU A 414 9.65 -23.54 -17.75
C LEU A 414 9.34 -24.83 -18.53
N ALA A 415 8.11 -25.32 -18.43
CA ALA A 415 7.63 -26.55 -19.05
C ALA A 415 6.19 -26.35 -19.58
N PRO A 416 6.00 -25.63 -20.70
CA PRO A 416 4.68 -25.20 -21.16
C PRO A 416 3.68 -26.33 -21.40
N ALA A 417 4.13 -27.46 -21.96
CA ALA A 417 3.25 -28.61 -22.20
C ALA A 417 2.75 -29.22 -20.87
N GLU A 418 3.64 -29.39 -19.90
CA GLU A 418 3.33 -29.94 -18.58
C GLU A 418 2.43 -28.99 -17.79
N GLY A 419 2.79 -27.70 -17.70
CA GLY A 419 2.00 -26.69 -17.02
C GLY A 419 0.61 -26.51 -17.64
N ARG A 420 0.48 -26.60 -18.96
CA ARG A 420 -0.82 -26.53 -19.65
C ARG A 420 -1.76 -27.65 -19.18
N THR A 421 -1.28 -28.88 -19.08
CA THR A 421 -2.08 -30.01 -18.58
C THR A 421 -2.63 -29.72 -17.19
N PHE A 422 -1.77 -29.27 -16.27
CA PHE A 422 -2.20 -28.91 -14.92
C PHE A 422 -3.19 -27.74 -14.89
N ILE A 423 -2.99 -26.70 -15.71
CA ILE A 423 -3.94 -25.58 -15.79
C ILE A 423 -5.31 -26.06 -16.28
N LEU A 424 -5.36 -26.88 -17.34
CA LEU A 424 -6.62 -27.42 -17.85
C LEU A 424 -7.35 -28.28 -16.81
N ASP A 425 -6.61 -29.09 -16.04
CA ASP A 425 -7.17 -29.89 -14.96
C ASP A 425 -7.73 -29.01 -13.82
N GLN A 426 -7.05 -27.90 -13.49
CA GLN A 426 -7.54 -26.92 -12.52
C GLN A 426 -8.74 -26.12 -13.04
N ILE A 427 -8.84 -25.83 -14.34
CA ILE A 427 -10.05 -25.21 -14.92
C ILE A 427 -11.22 -26.19 -14.84
N ARG A 428 -10.98 -27.47 -15.15
CA ARG A 428 -12.00 -28.52 -15.11
C ARG A 428 -12.48 -28.78 -13.68
N ASN A 429 -11.53 -28.95 -12.75
CA ASN A 429 -11.76 -29.28 -11.35
C ASN A 429 -10.99 -28.30 -10.45
N PRO A 430 -11.56 -27.10 -10.18
CA PRO A 430 -10.87 -26.07 -9.44
C PRO A 430 -10.53 -26.51 -8.03
N SER A 431 -9.23 -26.48 -7.69
CA SER A 431 -8.78 -26.51 -6.31
C SER A 431 -8.80 -25.11 -5.71
N THR A 432 -8.80 -25.04 -4.39
CA THR A 432 -8.90 -23.76 -3.69
C THR A 432 -7.65 -22.92 -3.91
N GLY A 433 -7.80 -21.80 -4.62
CA GLY A 433 -6.86 -20.68 -4.58
C GLY A 433 -5.75 -20.65 -5.63
N VAL A 434 -5.95 -21.28 -6.79
CA VAL A 434 -5.27 -20.89 -8.04
C VAL A 434 -5.99 -19.66 -8.63
N SER A 435 -5.23 -18.65 -9.05
CA SER A 435 -5.77 -17.36 -9.49
C SER A 435 -6.12 -17.33 -10.97
N LEU A 436 -6.95 -16.36 -11.37
CA LEU A 436 -7.27 -16.12 -12.78
C LEU A 436 -6.03 -15.79 -13.61
N GLU A 437 -5.02 -15.14 -13.03
CA GLU A 437 -3.78 -14.83 -13.75
C GLU A 437 -3.07 -16.10 -14.23
N THR A 438 -3.14 -17.18 -13.46
CA THR A 438 -2.57 -18.49 -13.84
C THR A 438 -3.53 -19.28 -14.74
N LEU A 439 -4.81 -19.36 -14.37
CA LEU A 439 -5.80 -20.17 -15.11
C LEU A 439 -6.18 -19.55 -16.46
N GLY A 440 -6.15 -18.22 -16.55
CA GLY A 440 -6.43 -17.42 -17.76
C GLY A 440 -5.23 -17.26 -18.70
N ALA A 441 -4.06 -17.81 -18.35
CA ALA A 441 -2.81 -17.64 -19.09
C ALA A 441 -2.73 -18.49 -20.38
N LEU A 442 -3.64 -19.44 -20.58
CA LEU A 442 -3.63 -20.24 -21.81
C LEU A 442 -3.98 -19.34 -23.01
N PRO A 443 -3.29 -19.48 -24.16
CA PRO A 443 -3.47 -18.60 -25.32
C PRO A 443 -4.79 -18.84 -26.06
N ASP A 444 -5.49 -19.94 -25.76
CA ASP A 444 -6.75 -20.32 -26.39
C ASP A 444 -7.78 -19.21 -26.23
N ARG A 445 -8.49 -18.88 -27.31
CA ARG A 445 -9.62 -17.94 -27.23
C ARG A 445 -10.82 -18.56 -26.53
N GLU A 446 -11.08 -19.83 -26.82
CA GLU A 446 -12.16 -20.62 -26.24
C GLU A 446 -11.65 -22.06 -26.01
N LEU A 447 -12.23 -22.76 -25.04
CA LEU A 447 -11.99 -24.17 -24.74
C LEU A 447 -13.34 -24.92 -24.78
N PRO A 448 -13.88 -25.21 -25.99
CA PRO A 448 -15.22 -25.79 -26.14
C PRO A 448 -15.42 -27.09 -25.34
N GLU A 449 -14.38 -27.92 -25.23
CA GLU A 449 -14.39 -29.16 -24.47
C GLU A 449 -14.54 -28.98 -22.95
N LEU A 450 -14.36 -27.75 -22.44
CA LEU A 450 -14.56 -27.40 -21.03
C LEU A 450 -15.87 -26.66 -20.77
N GLY A 451 -16.70 -26.40 -21.78
CA GLY A 451 -17.94 -25.61 -21.64
C GLY A 451 -18.87 -26.11 -20.53
N ASP A 452 -19.08 -27.43 -20.46
CA ASP A 452 -19.89 -28.06 -19.40
C ASP A 452 -19.26 -27.94 -18.02
N ALA A 453 -17.93 -28.12 -17.92
CA ALA A 453 -17.21 -28.01 -16.66
C ALA A 453 -17.21 -26.57 -16.13
N LEU A 454 -16.99 -25.57 -17.01
CA LEU A 454 -17.04 -24.15 -16.69
C LEU A 454 -18.40 -23.75 -16.13
N LEU A 455 -19.49 -24.21 -16.78
CA LEU A 455 -20.84 -23.96 -16.29
C LEU A 455 -21.11 -24.66 -14.95
N ALA A 456 -20.76 -25.94 -14.83
CA ALA A 456 -20.95 -26.69 -13.59
C ALA A 456 -20.20 -26.05 -12.40
N ASN A 457 -19.02 -25.46 -12.65
CA ASN A 457 -18.23 -24.78 -11.63
C ASN A 457 -18.91 -23.51 -11.10
N VAL A 458 -19.53 -22.71 -11.98
CA VAL A 458 -20.28 -21.52 -11.52
C VAL A 458 -21.64 -21.86 -10.91
N GLU A 459 -22.27 -22.96 -11.34
CA GLU A 459 -23.55 -23.44 -10.77
C GLU A 459 -23.38 -23.95 -9.33
N ARG A 460 -22.22 -24.55 -9.01
CA ARG A 460 -21.89 -25.01 -7.65
C ARG A 460 -21.81 -23.88 -6.63
N GLY A 461 -21.50 -22.65 -7.08
CA GLY A 461 -21.28 -21.50 -6.20
C GLY A 461 -20.07 -21.67 -5.29
N GLY A 462 -20.07 -20.98 -4.14
CA GLY A 462 -18.97 -21.05 -3.16
C GLY A 462 -17.88 -20.00 -3.39
N ARG A 463 -16.67 -20.27 -2.88
CA ARG A 463 -15.54 -19.32 -2.91
C ARG A 463 -14.99 -19.12 -4.32
N GLU A 464 -15.17 -20.12 -5.18
CA GLU A 464 -14.64 -20.17 -6.54
C GLU A 464 -15.60 -19.53 -7.55
N PHE A 465 -16.77 -19.04 -7.11
CA PHE A 465 -17.81 -18.49 -7.99
C PHE A 465 -17.30 -17.32 -8.85
N GLU A 466 -16.54 -16.38 -8.27
CA GLU A 466 -16.05 -15.22 -9.01
C GLU A 466 -15.06 -15.62 -10.11
N ILE A 467 -14.05 -16.42 -9.75
CA ILE A 467 -13.04 -16.93 -10.69
C ILE A 467 -13.71 -17.81 -11.76
N GLY A 468 -14.69 -18.65 -11.36
CA GLY A 468 -15.45 -19.47 -12.30
C GLY A 468 -16.18 -18.62 -13.35
N MET A 469 -16.78 -17.49 -12.96
CA MET A 469 -17.45 -16.57 -13.89
C MET A 469 -16.46 -15.91 -14.84
N GLU A 470 -15.27 -15.53 -14.36
CA GLU A 470 -14.21 -14.98 -15.19
C GLU A 470 -13.64 -16.02 -16.17
N LEU A 471 -13.48 -17.28 -15.74
CA LEU A 471 -13.07 -18.37 -16.64
C LEU A 471 -14.13 -18.71 -17.68
N LEU A 472 -15.42 -18.65 -17.30
CA LEU A 472 -16.53 -18.78 -18.24
C LEU A 472 -16.45 -17.67 -19.29
N GLN A 473 -16.28 -16.42 -18.87
CA GLN A 473 -16.08 -15.29 -19.79
C GLN A 473 -14.88 -15.52 -20.71
N ARG A 474 -13.76 -15.99 -20.16
CA ARG A 474 -12.49 -16.14 -20.86
C ARG A 474 -12.46 -17.29 -21.86
N TYR A 475 -13.12 -18.42 -21.56
CA TYR A 475 -12.95 -19.66 -22.31
C TYR A 475 -14.23 -20.33 -22.82
N ALA A 476 -15.42 -19.99 -22.30
CA ALA A 476 -16.64 -20.62 -22.79
C ALA A 476 -16.97 -20.15 -24.22
N SER A 477 -17.44 -21.07 -25.06
CA SER A 477 -17.92 -20.77 -26.40
C SER A 477 -19.40 -20.37 -26.40
N ALA A 478 -19.89 -19.86 -27.53
CA ALA A 478 -21.30 -19.50 -27.69
C ALA A 478 -22.28 -20.68 -27.49
N ALA A 479 -21.80 -21.93 -27.53
CA ALA A 479 -22.62 -23.12 -27.39
C ALA A 479 -23.37 -23.22 -26.05
N VAL A 480 -22.84 -22.62 -24.97
CA VAL A 480 -23.47 -22.67 -23.64
C VAL A 480 -24.34 -21.44 -23.32
N VAL A 481 -24.43 -20.45 -24.23
CA VAL A 481 -25.23 -19.22 -24.03
C VAL A 481 -26.66 -19.51 -23.55
N PRO A 482 -27.45 -20.42 -24.16
CA PRO A 482 -28.83 -20.65 -23.72
C PRO A 482 -28.93 -21.12 -22.26
N ARG A 483 -27.99 -21.98 -21.83
CA ARG A 483 -27.96 -22.52 -20.47
C ARG A 483 -27.51 -21.47 -19.45
N VAL A 484 -26.46 -20.72 -19.77
CA VAL A 484 -25.96 -19.63 -18.93
C VAL A 484 -27.04 -18.55 -18.76
N LEU A 485 -27.73 -18.19 -19.85
CA LEU A 485 -28.83 -17.21 -19.83
C LEU A 485 -29.99 -17.70 -18.97
N ALA A 486 -30.42 -18.96 -19.13
CA ALA A 486 -31.49 -19.53 -18.33
C ALA A 486 -31.18 -19.53 -16.84
N ARG A 487 -29.91 -19.80 -16.46
CA ARG A 487 -29.50 -19.87 -15.06
C ARG A 487 -29.28 -18.51 -14.41
N PHE A 488 -28.61 -17.59 -15.10
CA PHE A 488 -28.09 -16.35 -14.50
C PHE A 488 -28.71 -15.07 -15.07
N GLY A 489 -29.44 -15.12 -16.18
CA GLY A 489 -30.01 -13.91 -16.81
C GLY A 489 -30.91 -13.09 -15.89
N ASN A 490 -31.62 -13.75 -14.96
CA ASN A 490 -32.48 -13.09 -13.97
C ASN A 490 -31.74 -12.59 -12.72
N GLU A 491 -30.47 -12.97 -12.55
CA GLU A 491 -29.58 -12.54 -11.45
C GLU A 491 -28.90 -11.20 -11.78
N ILE A 492 -28.94 -10.74 -13.04
CA ILE A 492 -28.38 -9.45 -13.45
C ILE A 492 -29.04 -8.31 -12.67
N GLY A 493 -28.20 -7.49 -12.06
CA GLY A 493 -28.56 -6.42 -11.12
C GLY A 493 -28.48 -6.83 -9.64
N ARG A 494 -28.32 -8.12 -9.34
CA ARG A 494 -28.22 -8.68 -7.97
C ARG A 494 -26.86 -9.28 -7.66
N LEU A 495 -26.14 -9.73 -8.69
CA LEU A 495 -24.80 -10.28 -8.55
C LEU A 495 -23.81 -9.23 -8.03
N ALA A 496 -22.77 -9.71 -7.34
CA ALA A 496 -21.60 -8.90 -7.04
C ALA A 496 -20.97 -8.39 -8.35
N CYS A 497 -20.32 -7.22 -8.27
CA CYS A 497 -19.94 -6.46 -9.48
C CYS A 497 -19.01 -7.23 -10.41
N ARG A 498 -18.03 -7.95 -9.85
CA ARG A 498 -17.02 -8.67 -10.63
C ARG A 498 -17.61 -9.88 -11.38
N PRO A 499 -18.34 -10.82 -10.73
CA PRO A 499 -19.10 -11.86 -11.44
C PRO A 499 -20.06 -11.30 -12.49
N GLN A 500 -20.76 -10.22 -12.17
CA GLN A 500 -21.70 -9.59 -13.10
C GLN A 500 -21.00 -9.06 -14.35
N ALA A 501 -19.87 -8.36 -14.19
CA ALA A 501 -19.11 -7.81 -15.30
C ALA A 501 -18.56 -8.92 -16.22
N ALA A 502 -18.01 -10.00 -15.63
CA ALA A 502 -17.55 -11.15 -16.40
C ALA A 502 -18.70 -11.79 -17.19
N LEU A 503 -19.85 -11.99 -16.55
CA LEU A 503 -21.03 -12.57 -17.19
C LEU A 503 -21.59 -11.68 -18.32
N LEU A 504 -21.66 -10.37 -18.10
CA LEU A 504 -22.08 -9.42 -19.13
C LEU A 504 -21.10 -9.41 -20.31
N ALA A 505 -19.79 -9.44 -20.04
CA ALA A 505 -18.76 -9.52 -21.06
C ALA A 505 -18.80 -10.85 -21.85
N TYR A 506 -19.15 -11.96 -21.19
CA TYR A 506 -19.41 -13.23 -21.88
C TYR A 506 -20.56 -13.08 -22.87
N PHE A 507 -21.70 -12.53 -22.44
CA PHE A 507 -22.84 -12.34 -23.31
C PHE A 507 -22.54 -11.35 -24.45
N THR A 508 -21.92 -10.20 -24.19
CA THR A 508 -21.60 -9.25 -25.27
C THR A 508 -20.63 -9.84 -26.30
N ARG A 509 -19.71 -10.71 -25.88
CA ARG A 509 -18.79 -11.42 -26.77
C ARG A 509 -19.45 -12.57 -27.56
N ALA A 510 -20.33 -13.34 -26.92
CA ALA A 510 -20.90 -14.58 -27.48
C ALA A 510 -22.24 -14.36 -28.21
N ASP A 511 -23.04 -13.38 -27.79
CA ASP A 511 -24.30 -12.94 -28.37
C ASP A 511 -24.53 -11.46 -28.03
N GLU A 512 -24.00 -10.57 -28.87
CA GLU A 512 -23.97 -9.12 -28.63
C GLU A 512 -25.35 -8.52 -28.33
N LYS A 513 -26.41 -9.00 -28.98
CA LYS A 513 -27.77 -8.50 -28.77
C LYS A 513 -28.29 -8.83 -27.38
N THR A 514 -28.11 -10.07 -26.94
CA THR A 514 -28.45 -10.50 -25.58
C THR A 514 -27.58 -9.76 -24.57
N GLY A 515 -26.29 -9.64 -24.82
CA GLY A 515 -25.34 -8.91 -23.97
C GLY A 515 -25.72 -7.45 -23.76
N ALA A 516 -26.05 -6.72 -24.84
CA ALA A 516 -26.49 -5.34 -24.78
C ALA A 516 -27.74 -5.18 -23.90
N THR A 517 -28.75 -6.04 -24.10
CA THR A 517 -29.99 -6.03 -23.32
C THR A 517 -29.72 -6.25 -21.83
N LEU A 518 -28.81 -7.17 -21.49
CA LEU A 518 -28.45 -7.44 -20.10
C LEU A 518 -27.59 -6.32 -19.49
N LEU A 519 -26.73 -5.67 -20.27
CA LEU A 519 -25.96 -4.52 -19.84
C LEU A 519 -26.89 -3.35 -19.47
N ASP A 520 -27.88 -3.05 -20.32
CA ASP A 520 -28.89 -2.02 -20.03
C ASP A 520 -29.66 -2.35 -18.74
N ARG A 521 -30.05 -3.61 -18.55
CA ARG A 521 -30.68 -4.06 -17.31
C ARG A 521 -29.78 -3.86 -16.09
N ALA A 522 -28.49 -4.14 -16.21
CA ALA A 522 -27.54 -3.94 -15.12
C ALA A 522 -27.39 -2.45 -14.75
N LEU A 523 -27.35 -1.58 -15.75
CA LEU A 523 -27.24 -0.12 -15.58
C LEU A 523 -28.52 0.50 -15.00
N ALA A 524 -29.68 -0.05 -15.35
CA ALA A 524 -30.97 0.32 -14.76
C ALA A 524 -31.13 -0.16 -13.30
N SER A 525 -30.37 -1.18 -12.86
CA SER A 525 -30.51 -1.78 -11.53
C SER A 525 -29.73 -1.00 -10.46
N ARG A 526 -30.28 0.14 -10.05
CA ARG A 526 -29.61 1.09 -9.13
C ARG A 526 -29.83 0.85 -7.64
N ALA A 527 -30.75 -0.04 -7.27
CA ALA A 527 -31.24 -0.15 -5.89
C ALA A 527 -30.47 -1.13 -4.99
N GLN A 528 -29.71 -2.08 -5.54
CA GLN A 528 -29.21 -3.24 -4.77
C GLN A 528 -27.71 -3.18 -4.48
N THR A 529 -26.86 -3.23 -5.50
CA THR A 529 -25.42 -3.52 -5.33
C THR A 529 -24.50 -2.32 -5.59
N GLY A 530 -25.01 -1.23 -6.18
CA GLY A 530 -24.21 -0.09 -6.62
C GLY A 530 -23.31 -0.36 -7.84
N CYS A 531 -23.30 -1.59 -8.36
CA CYS A 531 -22.41 -2.00 -9.46
C CYS A 531 -22.64 -1.24 -10.77
N PHE A 532 -23.84 -0.67 -10.97
CA PHE A 532 -24.16 0.12 -12.15
C PHE A 532 -23.15 1.27 -12.41
N ARG A 533 -22.57 1.85 -11.35
CA ARG A 533 -21.57 2.93 -11.44
C ARG A 533 -20.30 2.53 -12.19
N ARG A 534 -19.96 1.24 -12.20
CA ARG A 534 -18.70 0.72 -12.78
C ARG A 534 -18.94 -0.33 -13.87
N ALA A 535 -20.19 -0.75 -14.08
CA ALA A 535 -20.54 -1.84 -14.97
C ALA A 535 -19.98 -1.67 -16.40
N ILE A 536 -20.07 -0.46 -16.98
CA ILE A 536 -19.55 -0.18 -18.33
C ILE A 536 -18.05 -0.43 -18.41
N ARG A 537 -17.28 0.17 -17.49
CA ARG A 537 -15.83 0.03 -17.43
C ARG A 537 -15.39 -1.40 -17.11
N ASP A 538 -16.03 -2.02 -16.14
CA ASP A 538 -15.69 -3.37 -15.70
C ASP A 538 -15.95 -4.39 -16.83
N VAL A 539 -17.03 -4.22 -17.62
CA VAL A 539 -17.29 -5.02 -18.83
C VAL A 539 -16.28 -4.74 -19.93
N ALA A 540 -15.98 -3.47 -20.21
CA ALA A 540 -15.01 -3.07 -21.23
C ALA A 540 -13.59 -3.61 -20.97
N THR A 541 -13.23 -3.81 -19.70
CA THR A 541 -11.95 -4.41 -19.29
C THR A 541 -11.81 -5.86 -19.78
N TYR A 542 -12.91 -6.60 -19.85
CA TYR A 542 -12.92 -7.96 -20.41
C TYR A 542 -13.13 -7.97 -21.92
N HIS A 543 -14.07 -7.16 -22.41
CA HIS A 543 -14.45 -7.12 -23.81
C HIS A 543 -15.09 -5.79 -24.17
N MET A 544 -14.33 -4.93 -24.84
CA MET A 544 -14.87 -3.73 -25.50
C MET A 544 -15.41 -4.10 -26.89
N GLY A 545 -16.64 -3.72 -27.16
CA GLY A 545 -17.35 -3.94 -28.43
C GLY A 545 -18.35 -2.82 -28.71
N ALA A 546 -19.05 -2.88 -29.85
CA ALA A 546 -19.92 -1.80 -30.29
C ALA A 546 -21.07 -1.54 -29.30
N ALA A 547 -21.69 -2.59 -28.75
CA ALA A 547 -22.70 -2.45 -27.70
C ALA A 547 -22.18 -1.73 -26.43
N VAL A 548 -20.95 -2.03 -25.99
CA VAL A 548 -20.36 -1.42 -24.79
C VAL A 548 -19.97 0.04 -25.05
N GLU A 549 -19.43 0.35 -26.24
CA GLU A 549 -19.13 1.73 -26.64
C GLU A 549 -20.40 2.57 -26.74
N ALA A 550 -21.48 2.03 -27.34
CA ALA A 550 -22.76 2.71 -27.42
C ALA A 550 -23.35 2.99 -26.02
N ALA A 551 -23.28 2.01 -25.11
CA ALA A 551 -23.70 2.20 -23.73
C ALA A 551 -22.87 3.29 -23.03
N ALA A 552 -21.56 3.30 -23.20
CA ALA A 552 -20.68 4.33 -22.63
C ALA A 552 -21.01 5.73 -23.16
N VAL A 553 -21.20 5.89 -24.47
CA VAL A 553 -21.61 7.17 -25.07
C VAL A 553 -22.95 7.65 -24.52
N ALA A 554 -23.94 6.76 -24.41
CA ALA A 554 -25.27 7.12 -23.89
C ALA A 554 -25.21 7.57 -22.43
N HIS A 555 -24.33 6.98 -21.62
CA HIS A 555 -24.21 7.25 -20.18
C HIS A 555 -23.27 8.43 -19.84
N LEU A 556 -22.74 9.16 -20.84
CA LEU A 556 -22.14 10.48 -20.61
C LEU A 556 -23.14 11.51 -20.08
N ASP A 557 -24.44 11.26 -20.27
CA ASP A 557 -25.56 12.08 -19.81
C ASP A 557 -26.32 11.47 -18.61
N ASP A 558 -25.68 10.53 -17.89
CA ASP A 558 -26.29 9.95 -16.68
C ASP A 558 -26.41 10.99 -15.55
N PRO A 559 -27.51 10.97 -14.76
CA PRO A 559 -27.62 11.83 -13.57
C PRO A 559 -26.63 11.48 -12.44
N ASP A 560 -26.08 10.26 -12.40
CA ASP A 560 -25.07 9.86 -11.42
C ASP A 560 -23.65 10.20 -11.94
N PRO A 561 -22.90 11.12 -11.28
CA PRO A 561 -21.60 11.56 -11.75
C PRO A 561 -20.54 10.44 -11.79
N GLU A 562 -20.66 9.40 -10.96
CA GLU A 562 -19.74 8.26 -11.01
C GLU A 562 -19.95 7.44 -12.29
N VAL A 563 -21.20 7.33 -12.77
CA VAL A 563 -21.51 6.67 -14.04
C VAL A 563 -20.92 7.47 -15.21
N VAL A 564 -21.06 8.80 -15.20
CA VAL A 564 -20.48 9.67 -16.24
C VAL A 564 -18.96 9.57 -16.26
N ALA A 565 -18.31 9.62 -15.09
CA ALA A 565 -16.85 9.47 -14.98
C ALA A 565 -16.38 8.11 -15.50
N SER A 566 -17.07 7.02 -15.11
CA SER A 566 -16.81 5.65 -15.56
C SER A 566 -16.98 5.49 -17.08
N ALA A 567 -18.02 6.10 -17.66
CA ALA A 567 -18.22 6.13 -19.10
C ALA A 567 -17.11 6.89 -19.84
N ALA A 568 -16.72 8.07 -19.33
CA ALA A 568 -15.63 8.85 -19.91
C ALA A 568 -14.29 8.10 -19.85
N GLU A 569 -13.95 7.51 -18.70
CA GLU A 569 -12.75 6.67 -18.53
C GLU A 569 -12.75 5.49 -19.52
N THR A 570 -13.90 4.81 -19.66
CA THR A 570 -14.05 3.69 -20.59
C THR A 570 -13.81 4.10 -22.04
N LEU A 571 -14.42 5.21 -22.47
CA LEU A 571 -14.26 5.73 -23.82
C LEU A 571 -12.83 6.19 -24.10
N GLY A 572 -12.18 6.85 -23.15
CA GLY A 572 -10.77 7.23 -23.28
C GLY A 572 -9.85 6.01 -23.40
N ARG A 573 -10.08 4.98 -22.58
CA ARG A 573 -9.18 3.82 -22.50
C ARG A 573 -9.41 2.79 -23.61
N PHE A 574 -10.67 2.55 -23.98
CA PHE A 574 -11.06 1.46 -24.87
C PHE A 574 -11.90 1.90 -26.07
N GLY A 575 -12.46 3.12 -26.05
CA GLY A 575 -13.35 3.61 -27.10
C GLY A 575 -12.63 3.87 -28.42
N SER A 576 -13.39 3.86 -29.51
CA SER A 576 -12.90 4.24 -30.82
C SER A 576 -12.74 5.76 -30.95
N ALA A 577 -12.10 6.22 -32.03
CA ALA A 577 -12.00 7.66 -32.34
C ALA A 577 -13.37 8.37 -32.45
N LYS A 578 -14.48 7.64 -32.65
CA LYS A 578 -15.84 8.20 -32.68
C LYS A 578 -16.27 8.76 -31.31
N ALA A 579 -15.63 8.33 -30.23
CA ALA A 579 -15.93 8.79 -28.87
C ALA A 579 -15.49 10.23 -28.60
N VAL A 580 -14.56 10.79 -29.40
CA VAL A 580 -14.02 12.15 -29.19
C VAL A 580 -15.12 13.20 -29.22
N SER A 581 -16.03 13.15 -30.19
CA SER A 581 -17.08 14.17 -30.33
C SER A 581 -18.09 14.14 -29.17
N PRO A 582 -18.64 12.98 -28.75
CA PRO A 582 -19.48 12.90 -27.55
C PRO A 582 -18.78 13.36 -26.26
N LEU A 583 -17.52 12.96 -26.05
CA LEU A 583 -16.74 13.37 -24.88
C LEU A 583 -16.54 14.89 -24.83
N ARG A 584 -16.17 15.48 -25.98
CA ARG A 584 -15.96 16.93 -26.11
C ARG A 584 -17.26 17.69 -25.85
N ALA A 585 -18.36 17.29 -26.47
CA ALA A 585 -19.66 17.92 -26.27
C ALA A 585 -20.09 17.86 -24.79
N ARG A 586 -19.80 16.76 -24.09
CA ARG A 586 -20.11 16.64 -22.66
C ARG A 586 -19.24 17.56 -21.79
N LEU A 587 -17.96 17.75 -22.11
CA LEU A 587 -17.06 18.68 -21.42
C LEU A 587 -17.46 20.14 -21.65
N GLU A 588 -17.86 20.50 -22.87
CA GLU A 588 -18.36 21.85 -23.19
C GLU A 588 -19.63 22.15 -22.39
N ARG A 589 -20.59 21.21 -22.35
CA ARG A 589 -21.78 21.34 -21.48
C ARG A 589 -21.42 21.47 -20.00
N PHE A 590 -20.44 20.71 -19.53
CA PHE A 590 -19.95 20.81 -18.15
C PHE A 590 -19.39 22.21 -17.86
N HIS A 591 -18.57 22.73 -18.76
CA HIS A 591 -18.01 24.07 -18.65
C HIS A 591 -19.12 25.13 -18.56
N ASP A 592 -20.10 25.09 -19.47
CA ASP A 592 -21.20 26.06 -19.50
C ASP A 592 -22.04 26.03 -18.22
N GLU A 593 -22.25 24.84 -17.65
CA GLU A 593 -23.01 24.65 -16.40
C GLU A 593 -22.25 25.19 -15.17
N TRP A 594 -20.94 24.97 -15.10
CA TRP A 594 -20.17 25.15 -13.87
C TRP A 594 -19.21 26.35 -13.85
N ARG A 595 -18.91 26.98 -14.99
CA ARG A 595 -17.91 28.07 -15.09
C ARG A 595 -18.09 29.20 -14.08
N ASP A 596 -19.33 29.58 -13.77
CA ASP A 596 -19.65 30.66 -12.84
C ASP A 596 -19.83 30.18 -11.38
N ARG A 597 -19.80 28.85 -11.14
CA ARG A 597 -20.07 28.21 -9.83
C ARG A 597 -19.02 27.17 -9.43
N GLY A 598 -17.83 27.22 -10.02
CA GLY A 598 -16.76 26.24 -9.79
C GLY A 598 -16.34 26.04 -8.33
N ALA A 599 -16.55 27.04 -7.46
CA ALA A 599 -16.29 26.93 -6.02
C ALA A 599 -17.14 25.85 -5.31
N GLU A 600 -18.30 25.48 -5.89
CA GLU A 600 -19.17 24.43 -5.36
C GLU A 600 -18.64 23.02 -5.63
N LEU A 601 -17.78 22.86 -6.62
CA LEU A 601 -17.17 21.58 -7.01
C LEU A 601 -16.04 21.14 -6.06
N ARG A 602 -15.53 22.05 -5.21
CA ARG A 602 -14.38 21.79 -4.34
C ARG A 602 -14.70 20.76 -3.27
N PHE A 603 -13.87 19.70 -3.19
CA PHE A 603 -13.93 18.74 -2.09
C PHE A 603 -13.65 19.43 -0.74
N SER A 604 -14.44 19.10 0.27
CA SER A 604 -14.28 19.60 1.63
C SER A 604 -14.89 18.61 2.61
N TYR A 605 -14.09 18.19 3.60
CA TYR A 605 -14.51 17.27 4.66
C TYR A 605 -15.65 17.86 5.49
N VAL A 606 -15.66 19.18 5.72
CA VAL A 606 -16.72 19.84 6.49
C VAL A 606 -18.05 19.96 5.72
N ARG A 607 -18.05 19.73 4.41
CA ARG A 607 -19.24 19.80 3.53
C ARG A 607 -19.75 18.43 3.06
N LEU A 608 -19.14 17.32 3.49
CA LEU A 608 -19.48 15.97 3.02
C LEU A 608 -20.96 15.60 3.23
N GLU A 609 -21.61 16.10 4.27
CA GLU A 609 -23.03 15.82 4.58
C GLU A 609 -24.03 16.59 3.70
N ALA A 610 -23.61 17.69 3.05
CA ALA A 610 -24.49 18.60 2.33
C ALA A 610 -24.37 18.43 0.82
N ARG A 611 -24.95 17.34 0.27
CA ARG A 611 -25.09 17.07 -1.18
C ARG A 611 -23.91 17.62 -2.00
N SER A 612 -22.70 17.19 -1.64
CA SER A 612 -21.49 17.75 -2.21
C SER A 612 -21.48 17.54 -3.73
N GLN A 613 -21.25 18.60 -4.49
CA GLN A 613 -21.02 18.52 -5.94
C GLN A 613 -19.59 18.03 -6.23
N ALA A 614 -18.90 17.47 -5.24
CA ALA A 614 -17.55 16.94 -5.38
C ALA A 614 -17.50 15.80 -6.41
N GLY A 615 -18.59 15.03 -6.57
CA GLY A 615 -18.72 14.05 -7.66
C GLY A 615 -18.61 14.68 -9.06
N GLN A 616 -19.09 15.92 -9.24
CA GLN A 616 -18.99 16.62 -10.52
C GLN A 616 -17.55 17.06 -10.83
N ALA A 617 -16.73 17.38 -9.82
CA ALA A 617 -15.30 17.62 -10.04
C ALA A 617 -14.58 16.39 -10.62
N MET A 618 -15.01 15.18 -10.24
CA MET A 618 -14.50 13.94 -10.82
C MET A 618 -14.90 13.80 -12.30
N VAL A 619 -16.12 14.18 -12.65
CA VAL A 619 -16.61 14.17 -14.04
C VAL A 619 -15.72 15.05 -14.92
N GLU A 620 -15.46 16.29 -14.49
CA GLU A 620 -14.58 17.23 -15.20
C GLU A 620 -13.22 16.61 -15.50
N LEU A 621 -12.56 16.08 -14.46
CA LEU A 621 -11.23 15.50 -14.60
C LEU A 621 -11.25 14.25 -15.49
N SER A 622 -12.28 13.41 -15.39
CA SER A 622 -12.41 12.19 -16.19
C SER A 622 -12.63 12.52 -17.67
N LEU A 623 -13.42 13.54 -17.99
CA LEU A 623 -13.61 14.03 -19.36
C LEU A 623 -12.32 14.62 -19.93
N LEU A 624 -11.63 15.46 -19.16
CA LEU A 624 -10.31 16.00 -19.54
C LEU A 624 -9.33 14.87 -19.83
N GLN A 625 -9.19 13.91 -18.91
CA GLN A 625 -8.25 12.80 -19.05
C GLN A 625 -8.60 11.91 -20.24
N ALA A 626 -9.88 11.58 -20.44
CA ALA A 626 -10.33 10.79 -21.57
C ALA A 626 -9.95 11.47 -22.90
N LEU A 627 -10.24 12.76 -23.05
CA LEU A 627 -9.91 13.52 -24.26
C LEU A 627 -8.40 13.70 -24.43
N ALA A 628 -7.65 13.99 -23.38
CA ALA A 628 -6.22 14.27 -23.45
C ALA A 628 -5.33 13.03 -23.61
N LYS A 629 -5.75 11.89 -23.03
CA LYS A 629 -4.97 10.64 -22.94
C LYS A 629 -5.61 9.47 -23.70
N GLY A 630 -6.63 9.71 -24.52
CA GLY A 630 -7.36 8.65 -25.21
C GLY A 630 -6.45 7.74 -26.05
N ARG A 631 -6.71 6.42 -26.03
CA ARG A 631 -5.87 5.44 -26.73
C ARG A 631 -5.99 5.53 -28.25
N ALA A 632 -7.20 5.77 -28.76
CA ALA A 632 -7.51 5.69 -30.19
C ALA A 632 -7.34 7.02 -30.97
N TRP A 633 -6.84 8.09 -30.35
CA TRP A 633 -6.58 9.37 -31.00
C TRP A 633 -5.37 10.10 -30.42
N LEU A 634 -4.85 11.06 -31.18
CA LEU A 634 -3.79 11.96 -30.74
C LEU A 634 -4.38 13.31 -30.32
N SER A 635 -3.98 13.78 -29.14
CA SER A 635 -4.34 15.09 -28.58
C SER A 635 -3.12 15.97 -28.56
N GLU A 636 -2.97 16.74 -29.63
CA GLU A 636 -1.84 17.65 -29.82
C GLU A 636 -1.93 18.85 -28.87
N ARG A 637 -0.83 19.60 -28.79
CA ARG A 637 -0.69 20.77 -27.91
C ARG A 637 -1.84 21.77 -28.05
N ALA A 638 -2.28 22.07 -29.28
CA ALA A 638 -3.40 22.97 -29.52
C ALA A 638 -4.69 22.44 -28.90
N ALA A 639 -5.00 21.16 -29.14
CA ALA A 639 -6.16 20.50 -28.54
C ALA A 639 -6.08 20.47 -27.01
N LEU A 640 -4.90 20.23 -26.42
CA LEU A 640 -4.70 20.28 -24.97
C LEU A 640 -4.90 21.69 -24.39
N ALA A 641 -4.48 22.73 -25.11
CA ALA A 641 -4.71 24.12 -24.72
C ALA A 641 -6.21 24.48 -24.77
N ASP A 642 -6.92 24.00 -25.79
CA ASP A 642 -8.38 24.15 -25.88
C ASP A 642 -9.10 23.42 -24.74
N LEU A 643 -8.68 22.20 -24.41
CA LEU A 643 -9.23 21.46 -23.26
C LEU A 643 -8.95 22.19 -21.94
N ARG A 644 -7.75 22.77 -21.78
CA ARG A 644 -7.39 23.59 -20.61
C ARG A 644 -8.29 24.82 -20.48
N ALA A 645 -8.69 25.44 -21.59
CA ALA A 645 -9.59 26.59 -21.57
C ALA A 645 -11.01 26.23 -21.08
N LEU A 646 -11.43 24.98 -21.23
CA LEU A 646 -12.70 24.47 -20.73
C LEU A 646 -12.67 24.09 -19.23
N CYS A 647 -11.51 24.08 -18.58
CA CYS A 647 -11.41 23.76 -17.15
C CYS A 647 -12.03 24.85 -16.26
N VAL A 648 -12.96 24.42 -15.41
CA VAL A 648 -13.62 25.15 -14.33
C VAL A 648 -12.79 25.08 -13.04
N THR A 649 -12.32 23.90 -12.64
CA THR A 649 -11.57 23.74 -11.37
C THR A 649 -10.06 23.95 -11.52
N ASP A 650 -9.39 24.37 -10.44
CA ASP A 650 -7.93 24.49 -10.40
C ASP A 650 -7.24 23.13 -10.59
N ASN A 651 -7.86 22.05 -10.08
CA ASN A 651 -7.36 20.70 -10.28
C ASN A 651 -7.37 20.30 -11.76
N CYS A 652 -8.45 20.59 -12.49
CA CYS A 652 -8.50 20.40 -13.94
C CYS A 652 -7.39 21.19 -14.65
N ARG A 653 -7.23 22.48 -14.33
CA ARG A 653 -6.17 23.32 -14.92
C ARG A 653 -4.77 22.78 -14.65
N GLN A 654 -4.48 22.37 -13.42
CA GLN A 654 -3.19 21.79 -13.05
C GLN A 654 -2.89 20.50 -13.82
N HIS A 655 -3.88 19.60 -13.96
CA HIS A 655 -3.70 18.38 -14.75
C HIS A 655 -3.52 18.67 -16.25
N ALA A 656 -4.28 19.62 -16.80
CA ALA A 656 -4.11 20.04 -18.18
C ALA A 656 -2.73 20.70 -18.42
N ASP A 657 -2.25 21.52 -17.48
CA ASP A 657 -0.91 22.11 -17.51
C ASP A 657 0.20 21.06 -17.45
N GLN A 658 0.05 20.03 -16.61
CA GLN A 658 0.95 18.87 -16.58
C GLN A 658 0.98 18.13 -17.92
N MET A 659 -0.18 17.89 -18.54
CA MET A 659 -0.26 17.23 -19.84
C MET A 659 0.32 18.09 -20.96
N LEU A 660 0.12 19.42 -20.92
CA LEU A 660 0.74 20.36 -21.85
C LEU A 660 2.26 20.40 -21.71
N ALA A 661 2.78 20.32 -20.48
CA ALA A 661 4.21 20.19 -20.23
C ALA A 661 4.73 18.85 -20.77
N ALA A 662 4.05 17.74 -20.45
CA ALA A 662 4.42 16.40 -20.93
C ALA A 662 4.34 16.27 -22.45
N SER A 663 3.41 16.96 -23.13
CA SER A 663 3.29 16.95 -24.60
C SER A 663 4.51 17.52 -25.34
N GLN A 664 5.35 18.28 -24.64
CA GLN A 664 6.61 18.80 -25.19
C GLN A 664 7.76 17.80 -25.03
N ASN A 665 7.57 16.79 -24.19
CA ASN A 665 8.58 15.77 -23.99
C ASN A 665 8.59 14.83 -25.19
N ALA A 666 9.69 14.87 -25.93
CA ALA A 666 9.96 13.95 -27.03
C ALA A 666 10.58 12.63 -26.56
N ALA A 667 10.49 12.26 -25.28
CA ALA A 667 10.97 10.97 -24.81
C ALA A 667 9.89 9.89 -24.88
N ILE A 668 10.29 8.70 -25.34
CA ILE A 668 9.63 7.43 -25.04
C ILE A 668 10.37 6.85 -23.85
N THR A 669 9.76 6.86 -22.68
CA THR A 669 10.37 6.30 -21.48
C THR A 669 9.78 4.94 -21.19
N ILE A 670 10.64 3.95 -21.01
CA ILE A 670 10.24 2.62 -20.53
C ILE A 670 10.79 2.44 -19.13
N VAL A 671 9.88 2.39 -18.17
CA VAL A 671 10.21 2.26 -16.75
C VAL A 671 10.25 0.79 -16.35
N ARG A 672 9.44 -0.06 -17.00
CA ARG A 672 9.26 -1.46 -16.64
C ARG A 672 8.82 -2.33 -17.82
N LEU A 673 9.38 -3.53 -17.93
CA LEU A 673 9.05 -4.57 -18.93
C LEU A 673 9.12 -5.94 -18.23
N GLU A 674 8.01 -6.41 -17.68
CA GLU A 674 7.91 -7.70 -16.99
C GLU A 674 7.36 -8.80 -17.91
N GLY A 675 6.60 -8.44 -18.94
CA GLY A 675 6.05 -9.32 -19.96
C GLY A 675 5.44 -8.55 -21.15
N PRO A 676 4.90 -9.25 -22.17
CA PRO A 676 4.33 -8.62 -23.36
C PRO A 676 3.17 -7.65 -23.05
N ASP A 677 2.41 -7.91 -21.98
CA ASP A 677 1.26 -7.11 -21.54
C ASP A 677 1.42 -6.50 -20.14
N ASP A 678 2.62 -6.58 -19.57
CA ASP A 678 2.98 -5.95 -18.29
C ASP A 678 4.22 -5.08 -18.48
N SER A 679 3.99 -3.90 -19.05
CA SER A 679 4.99 -2.87 -19.24
C SER A 679 4.46 -1.53 -18.71
N PHE A 680 5.35 -0.66 -18.27
CA PHE A 680 5.02 0.74 -18.02
C PHE A 680 5.83 1.60 -18.99
N ILE A 681 5.16 2.06 -20.04
CA ILE A 681 5.73 2.86 -21.11
C ILE A 681 5.02 4.21 -21.12
N THR A 682 5.77 5.29 -21.14
CA THR A 682 5.23 6.64 -21.31
C THR A 682 5.75 7.26 -22.61
N ILE A 683 4.87 7.98 -23.28
CA ILE A 683 5.18 8.81 -24.44
C ILE A 683 4.34 10.08 -24.32
N ALA A 684 4.99 11.24 -24.22
CA ALA A 684 4.32 12.50 -23.94
C ALA A 684 3.38 12.39 -22.70
N GLN A 685 2.09 12.71 -22.84
CA GLN A 685 1.09 12.58 -21.77
C GLN A 685 0.45 11.18 -21.63
N TYR A 686 0.84 10.20 -22.47
CA TYR A 686 0.20 8.89 -22.54
C TYR A 686 0.91 7.86 -21.67
N ASP A 687 0.11 7.06 -20.94
CA ASP A 687 0.56 5.94 -20.13
C ASP A 687 0.10 4.63 -20.80
N LEU A 688 1.04 3.76 -21.16
CA LEU A 688 0.80 2.57 -21.98
C LEU A 688 1.27 1.31 -21.26
N SER A 689 0.45 0.25 -21.31
CA SER A 689 0.67 -0.99 -20.55
C SER A 689 1.41 -2.08 -21.34
N SER A 690 1.68 -1.88 -22.63
CA SER A 690 2.31 -2.89 -23.49
C SER A 690 3.03 -2.28 -24.69
N VAL A 691 3.95 -3.04 -25.27
CA VAL A 691 4.64 -2.66 -26.52
C VAL A 691 3.66 -2.58 -27.69
N ALA A 692 2.61 -3.41 -27.71
CA ALA A 692 1.55 -3.33 -28.71
C ALA A 692 0.76 -2.01 -28.60
N ALA A 693 0.48 -1.55 -27.37
CA ALA A 693 -0.16 -0.25 -27.16
C ALA A 693 0.77 0.91 -27.59
N LEU A 694 2.09 0.78 -27.44
CA LEU A 694 3.07 1.73 -27.96
C LEU A 694 3.05 1.78 -29.49
N GLU A 695 3.04 0.62 -30.16
CA GLU A 695 2.95 0.54 -31.62
C GLU A 695 1.68 1.23 -32.16
N GLU A 696 0.52 0.91 -31.59
CA GLU A 696 -0.75 1.56 -31.93
C GLU A 696 -0.72 3.08 -31.72
N LYS A 697 -0.04 3.55 -30.66
CA LYS A 697 0.06 4.97 -30.34
C LYS A 697 1.05 5.68 -31.27
N LEU A 698 2.19 5.07 -31.58
CA LEU A 698 3.17 5.59 -32.54
C LEU A 698 2.55 5.74 -33.93
N ALA A 699 1.71 4.81 -34.36
CA ALA A 699 0.99 4.88 -35.64
C ALA A 699 0.08 6.12 -35.77
N GLN A 700 -0.24 6.82 -34.67
CA GLN A 700 -1.08 8.02 -34.67
C GLN A 700 -0.27 9.32 -34.81
N TYR A 701 1.06 9.28 -34.63
CA TYR A 701 1.91 10.45 -34.80
C TYR A 701 2.22 10.69 -36.29
N PRO A 702 2.43 11.95 -36.71
CA PRO A 702 2.80 12.26 -38.08
C PRO A 702 4.19 11.70 -38.43
N ALA A 703 4.35 11.29 -39.69
CA ALA A 703 5.66 10.92 -40.23
C ALA A 703 6.66 12.08 -40.06
N GLY A 704 7.88 11.76 -39.64
CA GLY A 704 8.92 12.72 -39.28
C GLY A 704 8.91 13.15 -37.82
N ALA A 705 7.97 12.67 -36.99
CA ALA A 705 8.06 12.85 -35.54
C ALA A 705 9.38 12.27 -35.01
N VAL A 706 9.99 12.97 -34.05
CA VAL A 706 11.27 12.59 -33.47
C VAL A 706 11.08 12.33 -31.98
N PHE A 707 11.51 11.15 -31.53
CA PHE A 707 11.57 10.81 -30.13
C PHE A 707 12.97 10.37 -29.70
N THR A 708 13.28 10.49 -28.43
CA THR A 708 14.43 9.88 -27.76
C THR A 708 13.97 8.67 -26.97
N LEU A 709 14.66 7.54 -27.07
CA LEU A 709 14.33 6.36 -26.29
C LEU A 709 15.10 6.36 -24.96
N GLU A 710 14.35 6.41 -23.87
CA GLU A 710 14.90 6.33 -22.52
C GLU A 710 14.54 4.98 -21.91
N LEU A 711 15.53 4.11 -21.79
CA LEU A 711 15.40 2.81 -21.14
C LEU A 711 15.98 2.91 -19.73
N SER A 712 15.10 2.79 -18.73
CA SER A 712 15.51 2.75 -17.33
C SER A 712 15.32 1.33 -16.80
N ASN A 713 16.23 0.89 -15.90
CA ASN A 713 16.11 -0.37 -15.17
C ASN A 713 16.08 -1.66 -16.01
N LEU A 714 16.64 -1.65 -17.22
CA LEU A 714 16.81 -2.85 -18.06
C LEU A 714 18.29 -3.25 -18.14
N ASP A 715 18.57 -4.56 -18.16
CA ASP A 715 19.93 -5.04 -18.45
C ASP A 715 20.34 -4.71 -19.91
N PRO A 716 21.65 -4.64 -20.22
CA PRO A 716 22.10 -4.22 -21.54
C PRO A 716 21.59 -5.05 -22.72
N GLN A 717 21.37 -6.36 -22.54
CA GLN A 717 20.91 -7.24 -23.62
C GLN A 717 19.41 -7.06 -23.87
N THR A 718 18.60 -7.02 -22.81
CA THR A 718 17.17 -6.73 -22.91
C THR A 718 16.95 -5.32 -23.46
N ALA A 719 17.70 -4.34 -22.96
CA ALA A 719 17.64 -2.95 -23.43
C ALA A 719 17.95 -2.85 -24.93
N SER A 720 18.99 -3.54 -25.41
CA SER A 720 19.32 -3.56 -26.84
C SER A 720 18.23 -4.20 -27.70
N THR A 721 17.65 -5.31 -27.24
CA THR A 721 16.57 -6.02 -27.95
C THR A 721 15.31 -5.18 -28.03
N VAL A 722 14.90 -4.58 -26.91
CA VAL A 722 13.73 -3.70 -26.80
C VAL A 722 13.93 -2.43 -27.63
N ALA A 723 15.11 -1.79 -27.53
CA ALA A 723 15.44 -0.62 -28.33
C ALA A 723 15.35 -0.91 -29.83
N SER A 724 15.89 -2.06 -30.26
CA SER A 724 15.82 -2.46 -31.67
C SER A 724 14.38 -2.68 -32.11
N ARG A 725 13.57 -3.36 -31.29
CA ARG A 725 12.14 -3.56 -31.58
C ARG A 725 11.39 -2.24 -31.72
N ILE A 726 11.61 -1.28 -30.82
CA ILE A 726 10.90 0.01 -30.83
C ILE A 726 11.34 0.87 -32.01
N ARG A 727 12.65 0.90 -32.32
CA ARG A 727 13.14 1.60 -33.51
C ARG A 727 12.54 1.02 -34.78
N ASN A 728 12.48 -0.31 -34.90
CA ASN A 728 11.85 -0.95 -36.06
C ASN A 728 10.36 -0.60 -36.19
N ILE A 729 9.62 -0.58 -35.07
CA ILE A 729 8.22 -0.15 -35.04
C ILE A 729 8.09 1.31 -35.48
N ALA A 730 8.92 2.20 -34.93
CA ALA A 730 8.89 3.62 -35.27
C ALA A 730 9.23 3.87 -36.74
N GLU A 731 10.26 3.20 -37.27
CA GLU A 731 10.66 3.28 -38.67
C GLU A 731 9.53 2.84 -39.62
N ALA A 732 8.76 1.80 -39.26
CA ALA A 732 7.60 1.35 -40.02
C ALA A 732 6.51 2.42 -40.15
N HIS A 733 6.47 3.39 -39.23
CA HIS A 733 5.55 4.53 -39.24
C HIS A 733 6.21 5.85 -39.68
N GLY A 734 7.45 5.81 -40.18
CA GLY A 734 8.20 7.00 -40.61
C GLY A 734 8.60 7.92 -39.44
N ILE A 735 8.71 7.37 -38.23
CA ILE A 735 9.07 8.08 -36.99
C ILE A 735 10.55 7.82 -36.69
N VAL A 736 11.26 8.85 -36.24
CA VAL A 736 12.67 8.77 -35.87
C VAL A 736 12.79 8.60 -34.37
N VAL A 737 13.37 7.48 -33.92
CA VAL A 737 13.69 7.25 -32.50
C VAL A 737 15.21 7.24 -32.34
N ARG A 738 15.74 8.19 -31.57
CA ARG A 738 17.17 8.36 -31.27
C ARG A 738 17.57 7.61 -30.02
#